data_AF-A0A951KEM5-F1
#
_entry.id   AF-A0A951KEM5-F1
#
_cell.length_a   1.000
_cell.length_b   1.000
_cell.length_c   1.000
_cell.angle_alpha   90.00
_cell.angle_beta   90.00
_cell.angle_gamma   90.00
#
_symmetry.space_group_name_H-M   'P 1'
#
loop_
_entity.id
_entity.type
_entity.pdbx_description
1 polymer ?
#
loop_
_entity_poly.entity_id
_entity_poly.type
_entity_poly.pdbx_seq_one_letter_code
_entity_poly.pdbx_strand_id
1 'polypeptide(L)'
;MNSRQWRATLDFCDRSRLTLPFRETAREWMPEWVRERVDQNAASNKLRLTGIIETYRELADGLAAAGAEFLALKGITHCAIFRVRPETRVQYDIDLYAPPEHIDRARHVLLDYGYEPFQAMESFPTDHLPVMVRKTGWEWRGDYFDTKIPLSVDLHFQFWNERVEHIVAPGTNEFWARRIKRPIFDVRLDALHPADALGYCALHMLRHLLRGSISSFHVYEIAGLLDSLFDDAEFWREWRALHAPPLRRLESVAFRLAGVWFGCRMAQEAEEEIRQLSPATQAWFTYFATSPATAPYRPNKDEVWLHTTLLDAPSDAWRVMRRRLLPGNLPPPGAGVFLPRERLTWRKRLRHRLAWLAYSSGRVCHHATALPRVAVSGSRWWWRSNPLGEQFWLFLSSAVLFNFALFVFVLLYNLYLSGLGFREDSLGLVNGANRIGSLAGTLPAAFVAQRLGLRRALLATIGATALMELLRAVLVSPASAAALGFASGFVFALWAVIFSPVIVAAVDEKRRPAAFSVYTATMVGIGIAGNWIGGLLPGWLHGTRPVLVLSAALSAVALWPAIKLRLSEHASETPRASAVSGFVPRGFLLRYLVAIAVWNLATGAFNPFANVYFERLLFPVERIGAVFSFSQAAQVAAVLAAPLVFRKCGLTTGIGWMMLATAAALCALAGQASGFATALVYSAYMSFQWMSEPGLNTLLMNRVEAAERSRASALNYLVAFGAQALAAFAGGALMARFGYTAVLAGAAAVAAAAAGLFRVLPAMPHIAPRLPRLRAAETGNVRQ
;
A
#
# COMPACT_ATOMS: atom_id res chain seq x y z
N MET A 1 42.13 -9.22 10.99
CA MET A 1 41.13 -8.84 12.02
C MET A 1 41.82 -8.75 13.37
N ASN A 2 41.51 -7.75 14.19
CA ASN A 2 42.00 -7.68 15.57
C ASN A 2 41.21 -8.63 16.50
N SER A 3 41.68 -8.83 17.74
CA SER A 3 41.06 -9.77 18.69
C SER A 3 39.59 -9.46 18.99
N ARG A 4 39.19 -8.18 19.01
CA ARG A 4 37.79 -7.76 19.22
C ARG A 4 36.90 -8.16 18.04
N GLN A 5 37.39 -7.96 16.83
CA GLN A 5 36.69 -8.37 15.60
C GLN A 5 36.52 -9.89 15.55
N TRP A 6 37.55 -10.67 15.89
CA TRP A 6 37.44 -12.14 15.98
C TRP A 6 36.40 -12.60 17.00
N ARG A 7 36.36 -11.99 18.19
CA ARG A 7 35.32 -12.30 19.19
C ARG A 7 33.91 -12.02 18.67
N ALA A 8 33.70 -10.88 18.00
CA ALA A 8 32.42 -10.52 17.41
C ALA A 8 32.01 -11.48 16.27
N THR A 9 32.96 -11.87 15.42
CA THR A 9 32.73 -12.86 14.36
C THR A 9 32.33 -14.20 14.93
N LEU A 10 33.03 -14.68 15.96
CA LEU A 10 32.67 -15.96 16.57
C LEU A 10 31.31 -15.91 17.27
N ASP A 11 30.96 -14.84 17.99
CA ASP A 11 29.62 -14.66 18.56
C ASP A 11 28.53 -14.67 17.48
N PHE A 12 28.79 -14.04 16.33
CA PHE A 12 27.89 -14.12 15.17
C PHE A 12 27.80 -15.54 14.61
N CYS A 13 28.94 -16.22 14.41
CA CYS A 13 28.98 -17.59 13.90
C CYS A 13 28.25 -18.55 14.83
N ASP A 14 28.42 -18.44 16.15
CA ASP A 14 27.78 -19.32 17.13
C ASP A 14 26.25 -19.13 17.10
N ARG A 15 25.78 -17.88 17.15
CA ARG A 15 24.34 -17.55 17.06
C ARG A 15 23.72 -17.97 15.74
N SER A 16 24.46 -17.83 14.65
CA SER A 16 24.03 -18.17 13.30
C SER A 16 24.28 -19.61 12.91
N ARG A 17 24.83 -20.45 13.82
CA ARG A 17 25.22 -21.85 13.59
C ARG A 17 26.23 -22.06 12.45
N LEU A 18 27.07 -21.07 12.18
CA LEU A 18 28.09 -21.09 11.12
C LEU A 18 29.50 -21.44 11.63
N THR A 19 29.70 -21.66 12.93
CA THR A 19 31.04 -21.89 13.51
C THR A 19 31.75 -23.11 12.93
N LEU A 20 31.06 -24.23 12.74
CA LEU A 20 31.67 -25.45 12.16
C LEU A 20 31.94 -25.31 10.65
N PRO A 21 31.01 -24.80 9.83
CA PRO A 21 31.34 -24.43 8.44
C PRO A 21 32.52 -23.46 8.33
N PHE A 22 32.54 -22.42 9.16
CA PHE A 22 33.60 -21.42 9.15
C PHE A 22 34.97 -22.02 9.52
N ARG A 23 34.98 -22.96 10.47
CA ARG A 23 36.16 -23.77 10.77
C ARG A 23 36.62 -24.55 9.54
N GLU A 24 35.76 -25.37 8.94
CA GLU A 24 36.15 -26.22 7.80
C GLU A 24 36.76 -25.42 6.65
N THR A 25 36.22 -24.24 6.36
CA THR A 25 36.69 -23.44 5.21
C THR A 25 37.90 -22.56 5.53
N ALA A 26 38.03 -22.05 6.76
CA ALA A 26 38.98 -20.98 7.06
C ALA A 26 39.96 -21.26 8.20
N ARG A 27 40.00 -22.48 8.76
CA ARG A 27 40.80 -22.83 9.94
C ARG A 27 42.27 -22.41 9.85
N GLU A 28 42.88 -22.55 8.68
CA GLU A 28 44.30 -22.25 8.45
C GLU A 28 44.62 -20.76 8.62
N TRP A 29 43.67 -19.88 8.30
CA TRP A 29 43.81 -18.42 8.41
C TRP A 29 43.38 -17.86 9.78
N MET A 30 42.93 -18.72 10.68
CA MET A 30 42.54 -18.32 12.04
C MET A 30 43.77 -18.18 12.95
N PRO A 31 43.82 -17.14 13.82
CA PRO A 31 44.77 -17.08 14.93
C PRO A 31 44.67 -18.31 15.83
N GLU A 32 45.75 -18.65 16.51
CA GLU A 32 45.87 -19.85 17.36
C GLU A 32 44.70 -20.00 18.35
N TRP A 33 44.43 -18.99 19.18
CA TRP A 33 43.33 -19.05 20.16
C TRP A 33 41.95 -19.24 19.53
N VAL A 34 41.74 -18.74 18.30
CA VAL A 34 40.48 -18.92 17.57
C VAL A 34 40.38 -20.37 17.09
N ARG A 35 41.48 -20.90 16.54
CA ARG A 35 41.60 -22.27 16.06
C ARG A 35 41.33 -23.28 17.17
N GLU A 36 41.98 -23.12 18.31
CA GLU A 36 41.77 -23.95 19.50
C GLU A 36 40.30 -23.95 19.94
N ARG A 37 39.67 -22.76 19.98
CA ARG A 37 38.25 -22.64 20.35
C ARG A 37 37.33 -23.38 19.38
N VAL A 38 37.51 -23.19 18.07
CA VAL A 38 36.62 -23.84 17.09
C VAL A 38 36.88 -25.34 16.98
N ASP A 39 38.11 -25.79 17.23
CA ASP A 39 38.44 -27.22 17.34
C ASP A 39 37.78 -27.86 18.57
N GLN A 40 37.80 -27.18 19.71
CA GLN A 40 37.09 -27.62 20.92
C GLN A 40 35.57 -27.68 20.69
N ASN A 41 35.00 -26.70 19.98
CA ASN A 41 33.59 -26.71 19.60
C ASN A 41 33.26 -27.89 18.68
N ALA A 42 34.12 -28.21 17.72
CA ALA A 42 33.96 -29.36 16.83
C ALA A 42 34.03 -30.70 17.59
N ALA A 43 34.98 -30.84 18.53
CA ALA A 43 35.08 -32.01 19.40
C ALA A 43 33.83 -32.18 20.27
N SER A 44 33.32 -31.09 20.84
CA SER A 44 32.08 -31.09 21.63
C SER A 44 30.86 -31.43 20.78
N ASN A 45 30.78 -30.92 19.54
CA ASN A 45 29.71 -31.27 18.59
C ASN A 45 29.74 -32.76 18.23
N LYS A 46 30.93 -33.35 18.07
CA LYS A 46 31.06 -34.80 17.80
C LYS A 46 30.46 -35.64 18.93
N LEU A 47 30.69 -35.27 20.19
CA LEU A 47 30.08 -35.94 21.35
C LEU A 47 28.56 -35.77 21.36
N ARG A 48 28.07 -34.57 21.02
CA ARG A 48 26.62 -34.31 20.89
C ARG A 48 25.96 -35.12 19.80
N LEU A 49 26.64 -35.31 18.67
CA LEU A 49 26.14 -36.10 17.56
C LEU A 49 25.84 -37.55 18.00
N THR A 50 26.69 -38.15 18.82
CA THR A 50 26.43 -39.48 19.40
C THR A 50 25.13 -39.50 20.19
N GLY A 51 24.91 -38.54 21.09
CA GLY A 51 23.67 -38.44 21.86
C GLY A 51 22.43 -38.13 21.01
N ILE A 52 22.58 -37.38 19.92
CA ILE A 52 21.50 -37.16 18.94
C ILE A 52 21.10 -38.47 18.27
N ILE A 53 22.07 -39.28 17.81
CA ILE A 53 21.80 -40.58 17.17
C ILE A 53 21.11 -41.53 18.15
N GLU A 54 21.56 -41.58 19.41
CA GLU A 54 20.91 -42.36 20.47
C GLU A 54 19.47 -41.91 20.71
N THR A 55 19.21 -40.60 20.72
CA THR A 55 17.86 -40.06 20.87
C THR A 55 16.97 -40.44 19.67
N TYR A 56 17.50 -40.39 18.44
CA TYR A 56 16.74 -40.88 17.26
C TYR A 56 16.42 -42.37 17.36
N ARG A 57 17.34 -43.19 17.86
CA ARG A 57 17.11 -44.63 18.08
C ARG A 57 16.01 -44.86 19.11
N GLU A 58 16.11 -44.21 20.27
CA GLU A 58 15.11 -44.25 21.34
C GLU A 58 13.72 -43.89 20.79
N LEU A 59 13.60 -42.76 20.08
CA LEU A 59 12.34 -42.31 19.50
C LEU A 59 11.81 -43.26 18.43
N ALA A 60 12.68 -43.79 17.56
CA ALA A 60 12.27 -44.72 16.51
C ALA A 60 11.71 -46.02 17.09
N ASP A 61 12.39 -46.59 18.08
CA ASP A 61 11.97 -47.82 18.75
C ASP A 61 10.65 -47.63 19.50
N GLY A 62 10.51 -46.52 20.24
CA GLY A 62 9.30 -46.19 20.99
C GLY A 62 8.09 -45.94 20.09
N LEU A 63 8.26 -45.18 19.02
CA LEU A 63 7.18 -44.89 18.07
C LEU A 63 6.77 -46.14 17.28
N ALA A 64 7.74 -46.97 16.87
CA ALA A 64 7.45 -48.24 16.22
C ALA A 64 6.68 -49.20 17.14
N ALA A 65 7.08 -49.31 18.42
CA ALA A 65 6.38 -50.13 19.41
C ALA A 65 4.93 -49.67 19.65
N ALA A 66 4.66 -48.37 19.58
CA ALA A 66 3.33 -47.79 19.70
C ALA A 66 2.50 -47.83 18.38
N GLY A 67 3.04 -48.39 17.30
CA GLY A 67 2.41 -48.36 15.97
C GLY A 67 2.20 -46.94 15.43
N ALA A 68 2.99 -45.98 15.88
CA ALA A 68 2.95 -44.59 15.42
C ALA A 68 3.90 -44.42 14.23
N GLU A 69 3.34 -44.34 13.01
CA GLU A 69 4.15 -44.01 11.83
C GLU A 69 4.61 -42.56 11.89
N PHE A 70 5.88 -42.34 11.55
CA PHE A 70 6.49 -41.02 11.55
C PHE A 70 7.54 -40.91 10.44
N LEU A 71 7.96 -39.67 10.18
CA LEU A 71 8.94 -39.31 9.18
C LEU A 71 9.90 -38.27 9.78
N ALA A 72 11.21 -38.48 9.67
CA ALA A 72 12.17 -37.48 10.12
C ALA A 72 12.40 -36.42 9.03
N LEU A 73 12.06 -35.16 9.33
CA LEU A 73 11.95 -34.10 8.33
C LEU A 73 13.28 -33.46 7.95
N LYS A 74 14.13 -33.23 8.95
CA LYS A 74 15.44 -32.58 8.79
C LYS A 74 16.42 -33.09 9.83
N GLY A 75 17.65 -32.61 9.73
CA GLY A 75 18.69 -32.96 10.69
C GLY A 75 19.72 -33.89 10.08
N ILE A 76 19.99 -34.98 10.79
CA ILE A 76 20.84 -36.09 10.31
C ILE A 76 20.31 -36.72 9.00
N THR A 77 19.01 -36.60 8.71
CA THR A 77 18.42 -37.11 7.45
C THR A 77 18.93 -36.37 6.24
N HIS A 78 19.11 -35.05 6.32
CA HIS A 78 19.71 -34.25 5.24
C HIS A 78 21.16 -34.63 4.99
N CYS A 79 21.92 -34.91 6.05
CA CYS A 79 23.29 -35.38 5.92
C CYS A 79 23.37 -36.66 5.10
N ALA A 80 22.45 -37.61 5.34
CA ALA A 80 22.39 -38.86 4.58
C ALA A 80 21.91 -38.66 3.13
N ILE A 81 20.87 -37.83 2.92
CA ILE A 81 20.27 -37.59 1.60
C ILE A 81 21.25 -36.84 0.68
N PHE A 82 21.91 -35.82 1.19
CA PHE A 82 22.70 -34.87 0.40
C PHE A 82 24.21 -34.97 0.66
N ARG A 83 24.66 -36.06 1.28
CA ARG A 83 26.08 -36.38 1.51
C ARG A 83 26.85 -35.29 2.27
N VAL A 84 26.18 -34.59 3.19
CA VAL A 84 26.80 -33.61 4.08
C VAL A 84 27.40 -34.33 5.29
N ARG A 85 28.64 -34.01 5.66
CA ARG A 85 29.30 -34.56 6.86
C ARG A 85 28.50 -34.18 8.12
N PRO A 86 27.97 -35.14 8.90
CA PRO A 86 27.19 -34.84 10.10
C PRO A 86 27.95 -34.06 11.17
N GLU A 87 29.27 -34.27 11.27
CA GLU A 87 30.13 -33.64 12.27
C GLU A 87 30.26 -32.13 12.06
N THR A 88 30.01 -31.64 10.86
CA THR A 88 30.10 -30.21 10.50
C THR A 88 28.75 -29.50 10.62
N ARG A 89 27.71 -30.22 11.05
CA ARG A 89 26.33 -29.72 11.19
C ARG A 89 25.91 -29.74 12.66
N VAL A 90 25.45 -28.59 13.16
CA VAL A 90 24.93 -28.49 14.54
C VAL A 90 23.42 -28.67 14.55
N GLN A 91 22.91 -29.51 15.46
CA GLN A 91 21.48 -29.78 15.63
C GLN A 91 21.06 -29.54 17.10
N TYR A 92 19.92 -28.89 17.27
CA TYR A 92 19.34 -28.55 18.58
C TYR A 92 17.90 -29.08 18.75
N ASP A 93 17.26 -29.42 17.65
CA ASP A 93 15.87 -29.82 17.49
C ASP A 93 15.78 -31.09 16.63
N ILE A 94 14.82 -31.95 16.95
CA ILE A 94 14.42 -33.12 16.15
C ILE A 94 13.02 -32.86 15.61
N ASP A 95 12.91 -32.67 14.30
CA ASP A 95 11.63 -32.44 13.64
C ASP A 95 11.11 -33.74 13.04
N LEU A 96 9.99 -34.21 13.58
CA LEU A 96 9.29 -35.38 13.09
C LEU A 96 7.95 -34.93 12.50
N TYR A 97 7.55 -35.55 11.40
CA TYR A 97 6.19 -35.47 10.90
C TYR A 97 5.46 -36.75 11.26
N ALA A 98 4.27 -36.61 11.83
CA ALA A 98 3.31 -37.68 11.94
C ALA A 98 1.97 -37.20 11.38
N PRO A 99 1.31 -37.98 10.52
CA PRO A 99 -0.02 -37.62 10.03
C PRO A 99 -1.02 -37.48 11.20
N PRO A 100 -2.12 -36.73 11.03
CA PRO A 100 -3.08 -36.44 12.11
C PRO A 100 -3.62 -37.67 12.86
N GLU A 101 -3.65 -38.83 12.20
CA GLU A 101 -4.07 -40.14 12.70
C GLU A 101 -3.04 -40.82 13.62
N HIS A 102 -1.77 -40.39 13.59
CA HIS A 102 -0.68 -40.92 14.42
C HIS A 102 -0.10 -39.87 15.38
N ILE A 103 -0.38 -38.57 15.17
CA ILE A 103 0.22 -37.46 15.93
C ILE A 103 -0.02 -37.57 17.44
N ASP A 104 -1.23 -37.95 17.86
CA ASP A 104 -1.56 -38.08 19.29
C ASP A 104 -0.85 -39.27 19.92
N ARG A 105 -0.72 -40.39 19.20
CA ARG A 105 0.07 -41.55 19.67
C ARG A 105 1.54 -41.17 19.83
N ALA A 106 2.10 -40.48 18.85
CA ALA A 106 3.48 -40.00 18.91
C ALA A 106 3.70 -39.05 20.10
N ARG A 107 2.72 -38.18 20.39
CA ARG A 107 2.76 -37.30 21.56
C ARG A 107 2.76 -38.08 22.88
N HIS A 108 1.95 -39.14 23.01
CA HIS A 108 1.92 -39.97 24.22
C HIS A 108 3.26 -40.68 24.45
N VAL A 109 3.89 -41.23 23.41
CA VAL A 109 5.23 -41.84 23.52
C VAL A 109 6.25 -40.83 24.05
N LEU A 110 6.23 -39.59 23.56
CA LEU A 110 7.11 -38.54 24.08
C LEU A 110 6.85 -38.22 25.56
N LEU A 111 5.59 -38.18 25.98
CA LEU A 111 5.22 -37.96 27.39
C LEU A 111 5.75 -39.09 28.28
N ASP A 112 5.60 -40.34 27.85
CA ASP A 112 6.10 -41.52 28.58
C ASP A 112 7.63 -41.50 28.69
N TYR A 113 8.30 -40.95 27.67
CA TYR A 113 9.75 -40.76 27.63
C TYR A 113 10.23 -39.50 28.37
N GLY A 114 9.36 -38.87 29.16
CA GLY A 114 9.69 -37.75 30.03
C GLY A 114 9.81 -36.40 29.31
N TYR A 115 9.31 -36.28 28.08
CA TYR A 115 9.17 -34.98 27.44
C TYR A 115 7.90 -34.28 27.90
N GLU A 116 7.97 -32.97 28.09
CA GLU A 116 6.83 -32.15 28.45
C GLU A 116 6.56 -31.08 27.38
N PRO A 117 5.28 -30.75 27.10
CA PRO A 117 4.95 -29.70 26.14
C PRO A 117 5.34 -28.33 26.69
N PHE A 118 5.93 -27.50 25.83
CA PHE A 118 6.15 -26.10 26.13
C PHE A 118 4.83 -25.31 26.02
N GLN A 119 4.06 -25.32 27.11
CA GLN A 119 2.69 -24.76 27.22
C GLN A 119 2.53 -23.33 26.67
N ALA A 120 3.60 -22.53 26.70
CA ALA A 120 3.55 -21.15 26.26
C ALA A 120 3.41 -21.00 24.72
N MET A 121 3.52 -22.10 23.95
CA MET A 121 3.29 -22.11 22.50
C MET A 121 1.91 -22.62 22.05
N GLU A 122 1.04 -23.08 22.95
CA GLU A 122 -0.31 -23.58 22.61
C GLU A 122 -1.22 -22.52 21.95
N SER A 123 -0.97 -21.24 22.22
CA SER A 123 -1.77 -20.13 21.69
C SER A 123 -1.34 -19.63 20.29
N PHE A 124 -0.31 -20.21 19.68
CA PHE A 124 0.22 -19.75 18.39
C PHE A 124 -0.17 -20.71 17.27
N PRO A 125 -0.66 -20.21 16.12
CA PRO A 125 -0.93 -21.06 14.98
C PRO A 125 0.39 -21.59 14.39
N THR A 126 0.72 -22.83 14.71
CA THR A 126 1.92 -23.55 14.27
C THR A 126 1.56 -24.75 13.40
N ASP A 127 2.60 -25.38 12.84
CA ASP A 127 2.48 -26.53 11.93
C ASP A 127 2.80 -27.85 12.66
N HIS A 128 3.09 -27.70 13.96
CA HIS A 128 3.49 -28.72 14.91
C HIS A 128 2.76 -28.49 16.23
N LEU A 129 2.63 -29.57 17.00
CA LEU A 129 2.23 -29.51 18.40
C LEU A 129 3.22 -28.66 19.21
N PRO A 130 2.85 -28.16 20.40
CA PRO A 130 3.80 -27.46 21.28
C PRO A 130 5.09 -28.26 21.42
N VAL A 131 6.22 -27.56 21.27
CA VAL A 131 7.56 -28.19 21.28
C VAL A 131 7.75 -28.99 22.57
N MET A 132 8.22 -30.23 22.40
CA MET A 132 8.37 -31.20 23.49
C MET A 132 9.81 -31.16 24.00
N VAL A 133 10.00 -31.01 25.31
CA VAL A 133 11.33 -30.85 25.92
C VAL A 133 11.50 -31.73 27.16
N ARG A 134 12.69 -32.31 27.35
CA ARG A 134 13.06 -32.99 28.62
C ARG A 134 13.57 -31.97 29.63
N LYS A 135 13.00 -31.95 30.84
CA LYS A 135 13.41 -31.03 31.92
C LYS A 135 14.62 -31.55 32.71
N THR A 136 15.79 -31.50 32.09
CA THR A 136 17.05 -31.98 32.68
C THR A 136 17.62 -31.10 33.80
N GLY A 137 17.04 -29.92 34.02
CA GLY A 137 17.59 -28.89 34.91
C GLY A 137 18.76 -28.11 34.29
N TRP A 138 19.01 -28.26 32.99
CA TRP A 138 20.03 -27.50 32.27
C TRP A 138 19.69 -26.01 32.22
N GLU A 139 20.73 -25.18 32.31
CA GLU A 139 20.63 -23.71 32.25
C GLU A 139 21.68 -23.18 31.27
N TRP A 140 21.30 -22.16 30.48
CA TRP A 140 22.19 -21.52 29.51
C TRP A 140 23.39 -20.87 30.18
N ARG A 141 24.60 -21.25 29.75
CA ARG A 141 25.89 -20.73 30.27
C ARG A 141 26.71 -19.95 29.23
N GLY A 142 26.13 -19.69 28.04
CA GLY A 142 26.83 -18.98 26.96
C GLY A 142 27.61 -19.86 26.00
N ASP A 143 27.50 -21.19 26.12
CA ASP A 143 28.15 -22.15 25.22
C ASP A 143 27.11 -22.86 24.34
N TYR A 144 27.19 -22.61 23.03
CA TYR A 144 26.32 -23.21 22.02
C TYR A 144 26.64 -24.70 21.78
N PHE A 145 27.85 -25.14 22.13
CA PHE A 145 28.35 -26.50 21.92
C PHE A 145 28.33 -27.37 23.18
N ASP A 146 27.77 -26.86 24.29
CA ASP A 146 27.63 -27.59 25.55
C ASP A 146 26.96 -28.95 25.30
N THR A 147 27.63 -30.03 25.70
CA THR A 147 27.19 -31.40 25.46
C THR A 147 25.92 -31.76 26.24
N LYS A 148 25.54 -30.96 27.23
CA LYS A 148 24.37 -31.17 28.10
C LYS A 148 23.11 -30.42 27.64
N ILE A 149 23.17 -29.67 26.54
CA ILE A 149 21.99 -29.00 25.98
C ILE A 149 20.94 -30.07 25.59
N PRO A 150 19.73 -30.05 26.19
CA PRO A 150 18.69 -31.00 25.84
C PRO A 150 18.17 -30.74 24.43
N LEU A 151 17.87 -31.82 23.70
CA LEU A 151 17.20 -31.75 22.41
C LEU A 151 15.70 -31.52 22.60
N SER A 152 15.12 -30.62 21.82
CA SER A 152 13.67 -30.51 21.69
C SER A 152 13.16 -31.41 20.56
N VAL A 153 11.92 -31.89 20.69
CA VAL A 153 11.24 -32.66 19.65
C VAL A 153 10.02 -31.88 19.18
N ASP A 154 9.95 -31.63 17.88
CA ASP A 154 8.90 -30.89 17.22
C ASP A 154 8.06 -31.88 16.39
N LEU A 155 6.83 -32.14 16.84
CA LEU A 155 5.90 -33.05 16.16
C LEU A 155 5.01 -32.27 15.18
N HIS A 156 5.37 -32.25 13.90
CA HIS A 156 4.65 -31.63 12.80
C HIS A 156 3.49 -32.51 12.33
N PHE A 157 2.35 -31.88 12.03
CA PHE A 157 1.16 -32.54 11.47
C PHE A 157 0.81 -32.04 10.06
N GLN A 158 1.56 -31.05 9.56
CA GLN A 158 1.44 -30.51 8.20
C GLN A 158 2.80 -29.99 7.74
N PHE A 159 3.09 -30.10 6.43
CA PHE A 159 4.36 -29.61 5.86
C PHE A 159 4.35 -28.09 5.63
N TRP A 160 3.18 -27.51 5.36
CA TRP A 160 2.99 -26.09 5.08
C TRP A 160 1.63 -25.60 5.59
N ASN A 161 1.58 -24.36 6.08
CA ASN A 161 0.38 -23.77 6.67
C ASN A 161 -0.15 -22.62 5.83
N GLU A 162 -1.02 -22.97 4.90
CA GLU A 162 -1.65 -22.04 3.97
C GLU A 162 -2.51 -20.99 4.70
N ARG A 163 -3.09 -21.34 5.85
CA ARG A 163 -3.94 -20.42 6.63
C ARG A 163 -3.13 -19.28 7.26
N VAL A 164 -1.92 -19.58 7.72
CA VAL A 164 -1.03 -18.59 8.33
C VAL A 164 -0.31 -17.81 7.24
N GLU A 165 0.26 -18.46 6.24
CA GLU A 165 1.04 -17.75 5.24
C GLU A 165 0.19 -17.12 4.12
N HIS A 166 -1.09 -17.50 3.98
CA HIS A 166 -1.96 -17.11 2.86
C HIS A 166 -1.37 -17.44 1.48
N ILE A 167 -0.42 -18.38 1.43
CA ILE A 167 0.26 -18.87 0.24
C ILE A 167 -0.06 -20.36 0.14
N VAL A 168 -0.58 -20.79 -1.01
CA VAL A 168 -0.87 -22.19 -1.29
C VAL A 168 0.42 -22.90 -1.73
N ALA A 169 0.68 -24.09 -1.20
CA ALA A 169 1.84 -24.91 -1.55
C ALA A 169 1.35 -26.31 -2.01
N PRO A 170 0.83 -26.42 -3.25
CA PRO A 170 0.18 -27.62 -3.73
C PRO A 170 1.16 -28.79 -3.83
N GLY A 171 0.70 -30.01 -3.55
CA GLY A 171 1.50 -31.23 -3.63
C GLY A 171 2.30 -31.58 -2.37
N THR A 172 2.38 -30.68 -1.37
CA THR A 172 3.14 -30.93 -0.13
C THR A 172 2.62 -32.11 0.69
N ASN A 173 1.33 -32.45 0.60
CA ASN A 173 0.78 -33.64 1.28
C ASN A 173 1.28 -34.97 0.68
N GLU A 174 1.70 -34.97 -0.59
CA GLU A 174 2.20 -36.17 -1.27
C GLU A 174 3.60 -36.56 -0.79
N PHE A 175 4.31 -35.66 -0.10
CA PHE A 175 5.64 -35.91 0.49
C PHE A 175 5.60 -37.11 1.45
N TRP A 176 4.49 -37.28 2.18
CA TRP A 176 4.28 -38.42 3.06
C TRP A 176 4.19 -39.76 2.30
N ALA A 177 3.49 -39.77 1.16
CA ALA A 177 3.30 -40.97 0.36
C ALA A 177 4.59 -41.41 -0.34
N ARG A 178 5.48 -40.47 -0.68
CA ARG A 178 6.77 -40.71 -1.34
C ARG A 178 7.95 -40.95 -0.37
N ARG A 179 7.68 -41.09 0.93
CA ARG A 179 8.74 -41.35 1.93
C ARG A 179 9.54 -42.60 1.59
N ILE A 180 10.83 -42.58 1.92
CA ILE A 180 11.75 -43.68 1.67
C ILE A 180 12.39 -44.09 3.00
N LYS A 181 12.34 -45.38 3.31
CA LYS A 181 13.14 -45.96 4.41
C LYS A 181 14.61 -45.97 4.02
N ARG A 182 15.44 -45.29 4.79
CA ARG A 182 16.89 -45.23 4.56
C ARG A 182 17.66 -45.54 5.85
N PRO A 183 18.83 -46.19 5.75
CA PRO A 183 19.75 -46.26 6.88
C PRO A 183 20.37 -44.88 7.09
N ILE A 184 20.22 -44.34 8.29
CA ILE A 184 20.81 -43.08 8.72
C ILE A 184 21.70 -43.43 9.89
N PHE A 185 23.01 -43.51 9.62
CA PHE A 185 23.96 -44.22 10.47
C PHE A 185 23.52 -45.67 10.71
N ASP A 186 23.31 -46.06 11.96
CA ASP A 186 22.89 -47.40 12.38
C ASP A 186 21.37 -47.50 12.66
N VAL A 187 20.61 -46.42 12.41
CA VAL A 187 19.15 -46.40 12.61
C VAL A 187 18.43 -46.36 11.26
N ARG A 188 17.41 -47.20 11.07
CA ARG A 188 16.54 -47.16 9.88
C ARG A 188 15.36 -46.24 10.13
N LEU A 189 15.29 -45.14 9.39
CA LEU A 189 14.24 -44.15 9.53
C LEU A 189 13.53 -43.91 8.19
N ASP A 190 12.23 -43.64 8.26
CA ASP A 190 11.52 -43.01 7.15
C ASP A 190 12.02 -41.57 6.99
N ALA A 191 12.47 -41.25 5.78
CA ALA A 191 12.95 -39.93 5.39
C ALA A 191 12.26 -39.46 4.11
N LEU A 192 12.31 -38.15 3.85
CA LEU A 192 11.72 -37.57 2.63
C LEU A 192 12.43 -38.09 1.38
N HIS A 193 11.67 -38.22 0.29
CA HIS A 193 12.23 -38.35 -1.05
C HIS A 193 13.24 -37.22 -1.29
N PRO A 194 14.41 -37.43 -1.95
CA PRO A 194 15.42 -36.36 -2.12
C PRO A 194 14.86 -35.04 -2.68
N ALA A 195 14.00 -35.09 -3.69
CA ALA A 195 13.32 -33.90 -4.23
C ALA A 195 12.44 -33.21 -3.17
N ASP A 196 11.58 -33.97 -2.49
CA ASP A 196 10.70 -33.45 -1.43
C ASP A 196 11.49 -32.93 -0.22
N ALA A 197 12.66 -33.51 0.08
CA ALA A 197 13.57 -33.04 1.12
C ALA A 197 14.12 -31.65 0.81
N LEU A 198 14.56 -31.41 -0.43
CA LEU A 198 14.98 -30.09 -0.89
C LEU A 198 13.80 -29.10 -0.88
N GLY A 199 12.62 -29.54 -1.34
CA GLY A 199 11.41 -28.73 -1.31
C GLY A 199 10.99 -28.33 0.11
N TYR A 200 10.98 -29.28 1.04
CA TYR A 200 10.70 -29.00 2.45
C TYR A 200 11.75 -28.08 3.08
N CYS A 201 13.05 -28.26 2.79
CA CYS A 201 14.10 -27.32 3.22
C CYS A 201 13.81 -25.89 2.77
N ALA A 202 13.49 -25.74 1.49
CA ALA A 202 13.20 -24.46 0.88
C ALA A 202 11.96 -23.80 1.48
N LEU A 203 10.87 -24.55 1.69
CA LEU A 203 9.67 -24.08 2.37
C LEU A 203 9.94 -23.74 3.84
N HIS A 204 10.69 -24.57 4.57
CA HIS A 204 11.07 -24.32 5.95
C HIS A 204 11.84 -23.00 6.08
N MET A 205 12.83 -22.79 5.21
CA MET A 205 13.58 -21.54 5.16
C MET A 205 12.71 -20.35 4.74
N LEU A 206 11.86 -20.50 3.73
CA LEU A 206 10.94 -19.46 3.28
C LEU A 206 9.99 -19.04 4.40
N ARG A 207 9.43 -20.00 5.15
CA ARG A 207 8.61 -19.72 6.34
C ARG A 207 9.37 -18.86 7.34
N HIS A 208 10.63 -19.19 7.64
CA HIS A 208 11.45 -18.37 8.53
C HIS A 208 11.78 -16.99 7.95
N LEU A 209 12.00 -16.88 6.64
CA LEU A 209 12.17 -15.62 5.92
C LEU A 209 10.94 -14.73 6.06
N LEU A 210 9.76 -15.22 5.67
CA LEU A 210 8.49 -14.49 5.74
C LEU A 210 8.13 -14.10 7.18
N ARG A 211 8.56 -14.92 8.16
CA ARG A 211 8.41 -14.64 9.59
C ARG A 211 9.51 -13.75 10.17
N GLY A 212 10.51 -13.30 9.40
CA GLY A 212 11.59 -12.41 9.86
C GLY A 212 12.46 -13.08 10.94
N SER A 213 12.61 -14.40 10.86
CA SER A 213 13.33 -15.25 11.80
C SER A 213 14.36 -16.15 11.08
N ILE A 214 14.73 -15.77 9.86
CA ILE A 214 15.67 -16.53 9.05
C ILE A 214 17.04 -16.63 9.73
N SER A 215 17.61 -17.83 9.69
CA SER A 215 18.97 -18.10 10.14
C SER A 215 19.90 -18.20 8.92
N SER A 216 21.09 -17.61 9.00
CA SER A 216 22.11 -17.73 7.95
C SER A 216 22.51 -19.19 7.71
N PHE A 217 22.41 -20.06 8.72
CA PHE A 217 22.66 -21.48 8.54
C PHE A 217 21.65 -22.16 7.61
N HIS A 218 20.35 -21.83 7.66
CA HIS A 218 19.38 -22.43 6.74
C HIS A 218 19.69 -22.05 5.28
N VAL A 219 20.11 -20.80 5.06
CA VAL A 219 20.51 -20.30 3.73
C VAL A 219 21.80 -20.98 3.27
N TYR A 220 22.76 -21.17 4.17
CA TYR A 220 24.00 -21.90 3.91
C TYR A 220 23.74 -23.38 3.59
N GLU A 221 22.84 -24.03 4.32
CA GLU A 221 22.47 -25.43 4.10
C GLU A 221 21.92 -25.59 2.69
N ILE A 222 20.92 -24.79 2.29
CA ILE A 222 20.38 -24.81 0.92
C ILE A 222 21.46 -24.49 -0.12
N ALA A 223 22.36 -23.53 0.14
CA ALA A 223 23.45 -23.23 -0.78
C ALA A 223 24.37 -24.43 -1.01
N GLY A 224 24.73 -25.15 0.05
CA GLY A 224 25.52 -26.38 -0.03
C GLY A 224 24.77 -27.51 -0.75
N LEU A 225 23.46 -27.65 -0.52
CA LEU A 225 22.62 -28.62 -1.22
C LEU A 225 22.59 -28.36 -2.73
N LEU A 226 22.33 -27.11 -3.13
CA LEU A 226 22.29 -26.71 -4.54
C LEU A 226 23.63 -26.94 -5.24
N ASP A 227 24.74 -26.62 -4.56
CA ASP A 227 26.07 -26.85 -5.13
C ASP A 227 26.41 -28.34 -5.26
N SER A 228 25.98 -29.17 -4.30
CA SER A 228 26.17 -30.63 -4.34
C SER A 228 25.34 -31.33 -5.42
N LEU A 229 24.20 -30.75 -5.78
CA LEU A 229 23.26 -31.26 -6.78
C LEU A 229 23.45 -30.61 -8.16
N PHE A 230 24.44 -29.73 -8.32
CA PHE A 230 24.61 -28.92 -9.53
C PHE A 230 24.71 -29.76 -10.82
N ASP A 231 25.47 -30.85 -10.79
CA ASP A 231 25.70 -31.73 -11.95
C ASP A 231 24.70 -32.91 -12.04
N ASP A 232 23.70 -32.98 -11.15
CA ASP A 232 22.75 -34.11 -11.07
C ASP A 232 21.50 -33.87 -11.93
N ALA A 233 21.63 -34.06 -13.23
CA ALA A 233 20.54 -33.84 -14.19
C ALA A 233 19.33 -34.79 -14.01
N GLU A 234 19.53 -35.96 -13.39
CA GLU A 234 18.43 -36.89 -13.10
C GLU A 234 17.59 -36.35 -11.94
N PHE A 235 18.24 -35.90 -10.87
CA PHE A 235 17.58 -35.25 -9.74
C PHE A 235 16.72 -34.06 -10.18
N TRP A 236 17.26 -33.15 -11.01
CA TRP A 236 16.52 -31.94 -11.41
C TRP A 236 15.32 -32.24 -12.32
N ARG A 237 15.42 -33.29 -13.14
CA ARG A 237 14.29 -33.78 -13.95
C ARG A 237 13.18 -34.35 -13.06
N GLU A 238 13.56 -35.13 -12.07
CA GLU A 238 12.63 -35.71 -11.10
C GLU A 238 11.98 -34.64 -10.23
N TRP A 239 12.76 -33.69 -9.69
CA TRP A 239 12.28 -32.53 -8.95
C TRP A 239 11.24 -31.74 -9.75
N ARG A 240 11.53 -31.46 -11.03
CA ARG A 240 10.61 -30.74 -11.91
C ARG A 240 9.32 -31.53 -12.19
N ALA A 241 9.40 -32.87 -12.26
CA ALA A 241 8.25 -33.74 -12.46
C ALA A 241 7.37 -33.86 -11.21
N LEU A 242 7.97 -33.97 -10.02
CA LEU A 242 7.25 -34.16 -8.76
C LEU A 242 6.64 -32.87 -8.21
N HIS A 243 7.28 -31.71 -8.39
CA HIS A 243 6.84 -30.46 -7.79
C HIS A 243 6.07 -29.61 -8.80
N ALA A 244 4.83 -29.24 -8.49
CA ALA A 244 4.03 -28.38 -9.37
C ALA A 244 4.62 -26.95 -9.51
N PRO A 245 4.33 -26.21 -10.60
CA PRO A 245 4.89 -24.86 -10.80
C PRO A 245 4.69 -23.88 -9.63
N PRO A 246 3.53 -23.83 -8.93
CA PRO A 246 3.39 -22.95 -7.78
C PRO A 246 4.32 -23.30 -6.62
N LEU A 247 4.62 -24.58 -6.39
CA LEU A 247 5.56 -25.03 -5.37
C LEU A 247 7.00 -24.70 -5.76
N ARG A 248 7.40 -24.98 -7.01
CA ARG A 248 8.74 -24.62 -7.54
C ARG A 248 9.00 -23.11 -7.50
N ARG A 249 7.96 -22.29 -7.69
CA ARG A 249 8.02 -20.82 -7.52
C ARG A 249 8.41 -20.42 -6.10
N LEU A 250 7.89 -21.10 -5.07
CA LEU A 250 8.24 -20.84 -3.67
C LEU A 250 9.68 -21.30 -3.37
N GLU A 251 10.05 -22.47 -3.88
CA GLU A 251 11.39 -23.01 -3.72
C GLU A 251 12.46 -22.13 -4.39
N SER A 252 12.14 -21.56 -5.54
CA SER A 252 13.02 -20.63 -6.27
C SER A 252 13.34 -19.36 -5.49
N VAL A 253 12.44 -18.90 -4.60
CA VAL A 253 12.75 -17.78 -3.68
C VAL A 253 13.87 -18.18 -2.72
N ALA A 254 13.82 -19.40 -2.20
CA ALA A 254 14.85 -19.92 -1.32
C ALA A 254 16.17 -20.12 -2.06
N PHE A 255 16.12 -20.73 -3.25
CA PHE A 255 17.31 -20.97 -4.07
C PHE A 255 18.02 -19.67 -4.42
N ARG A 256 17.27 -18.68 -4.92
CA ARG A 256 17.85 -17.37 -5.24
C ARG A 256 18.48 -16.70 -4.03
N LEU A 257 17.86 -16.78 -2.85
CA LEU A 257 18.43 -16.19 -1.64
C LEU A 257 19.76 -16.87 -1.25
N ALA A 258 19.83 -18.20 -1.37
CA ALA A 258 21.05 -18.97 -1.18
C ALA A 258 22.16 -18.53 -2.14
N GLY A 259 21.84 -18.36 -3.43
CA GLY A 259 22.77 -17.82 -4.42
C GLY A 259 23.26 -16.40 -4.09
N VAL A 260 22.37 -15.51 -3.63
CA VAL A 260 22.76 -14.14 -3.29
C VAL A 260 23.65 -14.09 -2.04
N TRP A 261 23.41 -14.94 -1.04
CA TRP A 261 24.15 -14.88 0.24
C TRP A 261 25.47 -15.64 0.21
N PHE A 262 25.54 -16.76 -0.53
CA PHE A 262 26.69 -17.66 -0.51
C PHE A 262 27.28 -17.97 -1.89
N GLY A 263 26.68 -17.51 -3.00
CA GLY A 263 27.25 -17.66 -4.34
C GLY A 263 27.33 -19.11 -4.83
N CYS A 264 26.44 -19.98 -4.38
CA CYS A 264 26.40 -21.38 -4.82
C CYS A 264 26.09 -21.52 -6.31
N ARG A 265 26.61 -22.57 -6.94
CA ARG A 265 26.22 -22.96 -8.30
C ARG A 265 24.78 -23.49 -8.32
N MET A 266 24.07 -23.29 -9.42
CA MET A 266 22.69 -23.75 -9.60
C MET A 266 22.52 -24.40 -10.96
N ALA A 267 21.84 -25.54 -11.00
CA ALA A 267 21.50 -26.19 -12.27
C ALA A 267 20.55 -25.30 -13.09
N GLN A 268 20.59 -25.49 -14.41
CA GLN A 268 19.81 -24.71 -15.36
C GLN A 268 18.31 -24.70 -15.01
N GLU A 269 17.79 -25.83 -14.54
CA GLU A 269 16.38 -26.00 -14.19
C GLU A 269 15.93 -25.06 -13.07
N ALA A 270 16.77 -24.87 -12.05
CA ALA A 270 16.53 -23.95 -10.95
C ALA A 270 16.66 -22.49 -11.40
N GLU A 271 17.64 -22.17 -12.25
CA GLU A 271 17.82 -20.82 -12.79
C GLU A 271 16.65 -20.38 -13.69
N GLU A 272 16.08 -21.31 -14.46
CA GLU A 272 14.87 -21.06 -15.27
C GLU A 272 13.68 -20.66 -14.40
N GLU A 273 13.43 -21.41 -13.32
CA GLU A 273 12.34 -21.12 -12.39
C GLU A 273 12.57 -19.80 -11.62
N ILE A 274 13.83 -19.49 -11.27
CA ILE A 274 14.20 -18.18 -10.69
C ILE A 274 13.91 -17.04 -11.66
N ARG A 275 14.18 -17.19 -12.96
CA ARG A 275 13.88 -16.18 -13.98
C ARG A 275 12.38 -15.96 -14.15
N GLN A 276 11.56 -16.98 -13.90
CA GLN A 276 10.10 -16.91 -13.98
C GLN A 276 9.43 -16.24 -12.76
N LEU A 277 10.18 -15.91 -11.70
CA LEU A 277 9.65 -15.11 -10.58
C LEU A 277 9.07 -13.79 -11.07
N SER A 278 7.97 -13.35 -10.45
CA SER A 278 7.25 -12.14 -10.85
C SER A 278 8.17 -10.90 -10.85
N PRO A 279 7.92 -9.88 -11.70
CA PRO A 279 8.72 -8.66 -11.71
C PRO A 279 8.82 -7.98 -10.34
N ALA A 280 7.75 -8.07 -9.53
CA ALA A 280 7.74 -7.53 -8.18
C ALA A 280 8.68 -8.30 -7.24
N THR A 281 8.68 -9.63 -7.30
CA THR A 281 9.63 -10.47 -6.55
C THR A 281 11.07 -10.24 -7.03
N GLN A 282 11.29 -10.14 -8.34
CA GLN A 282 12.59 -9.79 -8.92
C GLN A 282 13.12 -8.46 -8.36
N ALA A 283 12.28 -7.42 -8.38
CA ALA A 283 12.63 -6.11 -7.83
C ALA A 283 12.93 -6.18 -6.32
N TRP A 284 12.19 -6.98 -5.55
CA TRP A 284 12.49 -7.18 -4.14
C TRP A 284 13.92 -7.71 -3.92
N PHE A 285 14.35 -8.71 -4.69
CA PHE A 285 15.72 -9.23 -4.60
C PHE A 285 16.77 -8.17 -4.95
N THR A 286 16.53 -7.36 -5.98
CA THR A 286 17.45 -6.27 -6.36
C THR A 286 17.66 -5.26 -5.24
N TYR A 287 16.62 -4.96 -4.45
CA TYR A 287 16.70 -3.90 -3.44
C TYR A 287 16.91 -4.40 -2.01
N PHE A 288 16.49 -5.62 -1.68
CA PHE A 288 16.36 -6.06 -0.30
C PHE A 288 16.90 -7.45 0.00
N ALA A 289 17.52 -8.17 -0.94
CA ALA A 289 17.96 -9.55 -0.70
C ALA A 289 18.89 -9.72 0.53
N THR A 290 19.68 -8.70 0.88
CA THR A 290 20.57 -8.72 2.06
C THR A 290 19.96 -8.12 3.32
N SER A 291 18.77 -7.50 3.24
CA SER A 291 18.10 -6.88 4.39
C SER A 291 17.81 -7.88 5.52
N PRO A 292 17.37 -9.12 5.26
CA PRO A 292 17.16 -10.10 6.33
C PRO A 292 18.46 -10.48 7.06
N ALA A 293 19.60 -10.56 6.37
CA ALA A 293 20.90 -10.83 6.99
C ALA A 293 21.36 -9.67 7.90
N THR A 294 20.97 -8.44 7.57
CA THR A 294 21.35 -7.25 8.34
C THR A 294 20.37 -6.90 9.47
N ALA A 295 19.19 -7.53 9.50
CA ALA A 295 18.14 -7.28 10.49
C ALA A 295 18.60 -7.34 11.97
N PRO A 296 19.51 -8.25 12.38
CA PRO A 296 20.04 -8.28 13.75
C PRO A 296 20.82 -7.01 14.13
N TYR A 297 21.45 -6.35 13.16
CA TYR A 297 22.26 -5.15 13.36
C TYR A 297 21.48 -3.87 13.08
N ARG A 298 20.57 -3.92 12.10
CA ARG A 298 19.75 -2.81 11.62
C ARG A 298 18.31 -3.27 11.51
N PRO A 299 17.46 -2.96 12.52
CA PRO A 299 16.05 -3.30 12.50
C PRO A 299 15.38 -2.87 11.20
N ASN A 300 14.82 -3.85 10.50
CA ASN A 300 14.02 -3.71 9.27
C ASN A 300 12.94 -4.82 9.25
N LYS A 301 11.97 -4.71 8.35
CA LYS A 301 10.98 -5.78 8.07
C LYS A 301 10.73 -5.88 6.57
N ASP A 302 11.78 -5.80 5.77
CA ASP A 302 11.65 -5.71 4.32
C ASP A 302 11.11 -7.02 3.71
N GLU A 303 11.21 -8.14 4.43
CA GLU A 303 10.58 -9.42 4.08
C GLU A 303 9.06 -9.35 3.96
N VAL A 304 8.40 -8.36 4.60
CA VAL A 304 6.95 -8.17 4.46
C VAL A 304 6.59 -7.85 3.02
N TRP A 305 7.43 -7.08 2.32
CA TRP A 305 7.20 -6.75 0.92
C TRP A 305 7.33 -7.97 0.02
N LEU A 306 8.31 -8.85 0.27
CA LEU A 306 8.41 -10.13 -0.43
C LEU A 306 7.17 -10.98 -0.21
N HIS A 307 6.65 -11.04 1.02
CA HIS A 307 5.41 -11.77 1.28
C HIS A 307 4.28 -11.25 0.40
N THR A 308 4.11 -9.93 0.30
CA THR A 308 3.05 -9.35 -0.55
C THR A 308 3.21 -9.64 -2.04
N THR A 309 4.43 -9.89 -2.55
CA THR A 309 4.64 -10.23 -3.97
C THR A 309 4.33 -11.68 -4.30
N LEU A 310 4.22 -12.55 -3.28
CA LEU A 310 3.90 -13.98 -3.42
C LEU A 310 2.40 -14.27 -3.25
N LEU A 311 1.61 -13.28 -2.87
CA LEU A 311 0.17 -13.41 -2.63
C LEU A 311 -0.63 -13.03 -3.88
N ASP A 312 -1.67 -13.80 -4.16
CA ASP A 312 -2.54 -13.56 -5.32
C ASP A 312 -3.64 -12.52 -5.02
N ALA A 313 -4.04 -12.36 -3.74
CA ALA A 313 -5.15 -11.49 -3.33
C ALA A 313 -4.70 -10.27 -2.49
N PRO A 314 -5.14 -9.03 -2.83
CA PRO A 314 -4.84 -7.84 -2.03
C PRO A 314 -5.36 -7.89 -0.59
N SER A 315 -6.46 -8.60 -0.35
CA SER A 315 -7.03 -8.77 1.00
C SER A 315 -6.10 -9.57 1.92
N ASP A 316 -5.40 -10.56 1.37
CA ASP A 316 -4.46 -11.38 2.11
C ASP A 316 -3.16 -10.62 2.36
N ALA A 317 -2.70 -9.82 1.39
CA ALA A 317 -1.58 -8.90 1.59
C ALA A 317 -1.84 -7.95 2.77
N TRP A 318 -3.04 -7.36 2.86
CA TRP A 318 -3.40 -6.53 4.00
C TRP A 318 -3.42 -7.30 5.33
N ARG A 319 -3.96 -8.52 5.36
CA ARG A 319 -4.03 -9.35 6.56
C ARG A 319 -2.63 -9.72 7.07
N VAL A 320 -1.73 -10.08 6.16
CA VAL A 320 -0.31 -10.33 6.45
C VAL A 320 0.38 -9.07 6.96
N MET A 321 0.25 -7.94 6.25
CA MET A 321 0.85 -6.67 6.66
C MET A 321 0.39 -6.26 8.06
N ARG A 322 -0.92 -6.32 8.34
CA ARG A 322 -1.47 -5.99 9.67
C ARG A 322 -0.85 -6.87 10.76
N ARG A 323 -0.81 -8.19 10.55
CA ARG A 323 -0.23 -9.14 11.51
C ARG A 323 1.26 -8.88 11.76
N ARG A 324 2.03 -8.58 10.71
CA ARG A 324 3.49 -8.41 10.76
C ARG A 324 3.90 -7.05 11.32
N LEU A 325 3.16 -5.99 11.01
CA LEU A 325 3.47 -4.62 11.41
C LEU A 325 2.95 -4.31 12.82
N LEU A 326 1.77 -4.85 13.19
CA LEU A 326 1.12 -4.64 14.48
C LEU A 326 0.85 -5.98 15.16
N PRO A 327 1.88 -6.66 15.70
CA PRO A 327 1.70 -7.94 16.37
C PRO A 327 0.85 -7.77 17.64
N GLY A 328 -0.28 -8.46 17.71
CA GLY A 328 -1.22 -8.39 18.84
C GLY A 328 -0.85 -9.28 20.03
N ASN A 329 0.14 -10.17 19.89
CA ASN A 329 0.51 -11.16 20.91
C ASN A 329 1.86 -10.84 21.52
N LEU A 330 1.94 -10.86 22.85
CA LEU A 330 3.21 -10.79 23.58
C LEU A 330 3.97 -12.12 23.43
N PRO A 331 5.31 -12.08 23.38
CA PRO A 331 6.10 -13.30 23.34
C PRO A 331 5.87 -14.14 24.61
N PRO A 332 5.86 -15.47 24.52
CA PRO A 332 5.73 -16.31 25.70
C PRO A 332 6.94 -16.17 26.64
N PRO A 333 6.75 -16.34 27.96
CA PRO A 333 7.87 -16.39 28.91
C PRO A 333 8.69 -17.67 28.70
N GLY A 334 9.80 -17.57 27.98
CA GLY A 334 10.68 -18.69 27.62
C GLY A 334 11.84 -18.96 28.57
N ALA A 335 11.77 -18.52 29.83
CA ALA A 335 12.89 -18.61 30.75
C ALA A 335 12.66 -19.73 31.78
N GLY A 336 13.60 -20.69 31.84
CA GLY A 336 13.50 -21.89 32.68
C GLY A 336 12.78 -23.08 32.03
N VAL A 337 12.72 -23.14 30.69
CA VAL A 337 12.04 -24.20 29.91
C VAL A 337 12.50 -25.61 30.31
N PHE A 338 13.81 -25.78 30.56
CA PHE A 338 14.41 -27.06 30.94
C PHE A 338 14.46 -27.30 32.47
N LEU A 339 13.95 -26.38 33.30
CA LEU A 339 13.96 -26.51 34.77
C LEU A 339 12.68 -27.20 35.27
N PRO A 340 12.80 -28.25 36.09
CA PRO A 340 11.66 -28.82 36.82
C PRO A 340 10.98 -27.78 37.72
N ARG A 341 9.65 -27.89 37.91
CA ARG A 341 8.85 -26.95 38.73
C ARG A 341 9.37 -26.81 40.17
N GLU A 342 9.95 -27.88 40.71
CA GLU A 342 10.51 -27.94 42.05
C GLU A 342 11.80 -27.11 42.22
N ARG A 343 12.58 -26.92 41.14
CA ARG A 343 13.84 -26.15 41.16
C ARG A 343 13.64 -24.65 40.87
N LEU A 344 12.40 -24.22 40.61
CA LEU A 344 12.04 -22.83 40.33
C LEU A 344 11.82 -22.04 41.63
N THR A 345 12.91 -21.62 42.26
CA THR A 345 12.89 -20.72 43.44
C THR A 345 12.28 -19.36 43.09
N TRP A 346 11.77 -18.63 44.10
CA TRP A 346 11.18 -17.31 43.91
C TRP A 346 12.14 -16.31 43.25
N ARG A 347 13.44 -16.36 43.60
CA ARG A 347 14.50 -15.55 42.98
C ARG A 347 14.64 -15.82 41.49
N LYS A 348 14.62 -17.10 41.09
CA LYS A 348 14.67 -17.51 39.68
C LYS A 348 13.42 -17.05 38.93
N ARG A 349 12.23 -17.21 39.52
CA ARG A 349 10.96 -16.70 38.93
C ARG A 349 11.00 -15.18 38.71
N LEU A 350 11.51 -14.42 39.68
CA LEU A 350 11.66 -12.96 39.54
C LEU A 350 12.65 -12.59 38.43
N ARG A 351 13.82 -13.24 38.39
CA ARG A 351 14.82 -13.03 37.33
C ARG A 351 14.25 -13.35 35.94
N HIS A 352 13.51 -14.45 35.81
CA HIS A 352 12.84 -14.84 34.58
C HIS A 352 11.76 -13.83 34.14
N ARG A 353 10.96 -13.32 35.08
CA ARG A 353 9.99 -12.25 34.81
C ARG A 353 10.65 -10.95 34.37
N LEU A 354 11.73 -10.52 35.03
CA LEU A 354 12.50 -9.34 34.64
C LEU A 354 13.12 -9.49 33.25
N ALA A 355 13.69 -10.66 32.95
CA ALA A 355 14.22 -10.97 31.62
C ALA A 355 13.12 -10.95 30.55
N TRP A 356 11.94 -11.48 30.85
CA TRP A 356 10.79 -11.44 29.94
C TRP A 356 10.27 -10.01 29.71
N LEU A 357 10.20 -9.19 30.76
CA LEU A 357 9.82 -7.78 30.65
C LEU A 357 10.84 -7.00 29.80
N ALA A 358 12.14 -7.21 30.04
CA ALA A 358 13.20 -6.59 29.25
C ALA A 358 13.18 -7.04 27.78
N TYR A 359 12.93 -8.32 27.52
CA TYR A 359 12.76 -8.84 26.16
C TYR A 359 11.52 -8.25 25.46
N SER A 360 10.40 -8.17 26.17
CA SER A 360 9.14 -7.63 25.66
C SER A 360 9.24 -6.13 25.37
N SER A 361 9.85 -5.34 26.25
CA SER A 361 10.08 -3.91 26.02
C SER A 361 11.05 -3.66 24.87
N GLY A 362 12.12 -4.47 24.77
CA GLY A 362 13.04 -4.45 23.63
C GLY A 362 12.34 -4.76 22.30
N ARG A 363 11.42 -5.72 22.28
CA ARG A 363 10.59 -6.05 21.09
C ARG A 363 9.65 -4.91 20.70
N VAL A 364 9.01 -4.26 21.66
CA VAL A 364 8.15 -3.08 21.39
C VAL A 364 8.97 -1.94 20.79
N CYS A 365 10.11 -1.62 21.38
CA CYS A 365 11.03 -0.60 20.86
C CYS A 365 11.54 -0.97 19.44
N HIS A 366 11.92 -2.24 19.23
CA HIS A 366 12.32 -2.75 17.91
C HIS A 366 11.20 -2.57 16.87
N HIS A 367 9.94 -2.87 17.21
CA HIS A 367 8.82 -2.67 16.30
C HIS A 367 8.51 -1.19 16.05
N ALA A 368 8.54 -0.35 17.08
CA ALA A 368 8.33 1.10 16.95
C ALA A 368 9.39 1.76 16.06
N THR A 369 10.66 1.35 16.19
CA THR A 369 11.77 1.86 15.37
C THR A 369 11.77 1.30 13.94
N ALA A 370 11.28 0.08 13.74
CA ALA A 370 11.19 -0.53 12.42
C ALA A 370 10.05 0.04 11.57
N LEU A 371 8.92 0.45 12.16
CA LEU A 371 7.72 0.89 11.42
C LEU A 371 7.98 2.05 10.43
N PRO A 372 8.59 3.19 10.83
CA PRO A 372 8.89 4.26 9.89
C PRO A 372 9.85 3.80 8.79
N ARG A 373 10.83 2.96 9.13
CA ARG A 373 11.80 2.43 8.16
C ARG A 373 11.14 1.55 7.13
N VAL A 374 10.21 0.70 7.54
CA VAL A 374 9.44 -0.18 6.66
C VAL A 374 8.53 0.64 5.74
N ALA A 375 7.90 1.70 6.24
CA ALA A 375 7.12 2.62 5.40
C ALA A 375 8.02 3.32 4.36
N VAL A 376 9.22 3.76 4.75
CA VAL A 376 10.19 4.38 3.84
C VAL A 376 10.74 3.36 2.83
N SER A 377 11.09 2.15 3.25
CA SER A 377 11.59 1.10 2.35
C SER A 377 10.50 0.66 1.38
N GLY A 378 9.27 0.45 1.87
CA GLY A 378 8.11 0.11 1.06
C GLY A 378 7.77 1.16 0.02
N SER A 379 7.74 2.44 0.41
CA SER A 379 7.52 3.54 -0.53
C SER A 379 8.63 3.62 -1.58
N ARG A 380 9.91 3.53 -1.19
CA ARG A 380 11.04 3.50 -2.14
C ARG A 380 10.93 2.33 -3.11
N TRP A 381 10.63 1.13 -2.61
CA TRP A 381 10.46 -0.06 -3.44
C TRP A 381 9.28 0.09 -4.39
N TRP A 382 8.15 0.59 -3.90
CA TRP A 382 6.97 0.82 -4.72
C TRP A 382 7.26 1.83 -5.84
N TRP A 383 7.90 2.97 -5.53
CA TRP A 383 8.29 3.97 -6.52
C TRP A 383 9.28 3.44 -7.57
N ARG A 384 10.27 2.65 -7.13
CA ARG A 384 11.26 2.05 -8.04
C ARG A 384 10.68 0.92 -8.89
N SER A 385 9.70 0.19 -8.38
CA SER A 385 9.02 -0.90 -9.10
C SER A 385 7.91 -0.40 -10.01
N ASN A 386 7.41 0.83 -9.78
CA ASN A 386 6.35 1.46 -10.56
C ASN A 386 6.79 2.83 -11.13
N PRO A 387 7.82 2.89 -11.98
CA PRO A 387 8.25 4.15 -12.58
C PRO A 387 7.13 4.70 -13.47
N LEU A 388 6.65 5.92 -13.19
CA LEU A 388 5.60 6.56 -14.00
C LEU A 388 6.13 7.08 -15.35
N GLY A 389 7.43 6.99 -15.62
CA GLY A 389 8.04 7.40 -16.88
C GLY A 389 8.35 8.90 -16.96
N GLU A 390 9.31 9.26 -17.80
CA GLU A 390 9.79 10.64 -17.95
C GLU A 390 8.69 11.59 -18.47
N GLN A 391 7.87 11.12 -19.42
CA GLN A 391 6.81 11.92 -20.04
C GLN A 391 5.75 12.37 -19.01
N PHE A 392 5.42 11.51 -18.05
CA PHE A 392 4.51 11.88 -16.96
C PHE A 392 5.09 12.98 -16.08
N TRP A 393 6.38 12.88 -15.71
CA TRP A 393 7.03 13.90 -14.86
C TRP A 393 7.20 15.23 -15.59
N LEU A 394 7.48 15.23 -16.89
CA LEU A 394 7.47 16.44 -17.72
C LEU A 394 6.08 17.09 -17.74
N PHE A 395 5.02 16.29 -17.94
CA PHE A 395 3.65 16.80 -17.92
C PHE A 395 3.27 17.33 -16.54
N LEU A 396 3.56 16.58 -15.48
CA LEU A 396 3.27 16.99 -14.11
C LEU A 396 3.99 18.29 -13.75
N SER A 397 5.24 18.46 -14.19
CA SER A 397 6.01 19.70 -13.98
C SER A 397 5.34 20.89 -14.67
N SER A 398 4.89 20.70 -15.92
CA SER A 398 4.11 21.71 -16.65
C SER A 398 2.80 22.04 -15.92
N ALA A 399 2.05 21.01 -15.52
CA ALA A 399 0.80 21.18 -14.79
C ALA A 399 0.97 21.89 -13.45
N VAL A 400 2.04 21.60 -12.71
CA VAL A 400 2.36 22.26 -11.44
C VAL A 400 2.58 23.75 -11.63
N LEU A 401 3.43 24.16 -12.58
CA LEU A 401 3.69 25.57 -12.86
C LEU A 401 2.42 26.30 -13.31
N PHE A 402 1.69 25.69 -14.23
CA PHE A 402 0.45 26.23 -14.77
C PHE A 402 -0.64 26.41 -13.69
N ASN A 403 -0.91 25.37 -12.89
CA ASN A 403 -1.95 25.43 -11.88
C ASN A 403 -1.55 26.29 -10.69
N PHE A 404 -0.27 26.32 -10.31
CA PHE A 404 0.22 27.23 -9.27
C PHE A 404 -0.06 28.69 -9.65
N ALA A 405 0.29 29.08 -10.88
CA ALA A 405 0.01 30.41 -11.41
C ALA A 405 -1.50 30.71 -11.43
N LEU A 406 -2.32 29.76 -11.88
CA LEU A 406 -3.78 29.91 -11.88
C LEU A 406 -4.37 30.09 -10.47
N PHE A 407 -3.90 29.35 -9.47
CA PHE A 407 -4.38 29.52 -8.09
C PHE A 407 -4.06 30.91 -7.55
N VAL A 408 -2.84 31.42 -7.79
CA VAL A 408 -2.46 32.79 -7.41
C VAL A 408 -3.33 33.81 -8.14
N PHE A 409 -3.53 33.64 -9.46
CA PHE A 409 -4.34 34.55 -10.27
C PHE A 409 -5.80 34.58 -9.80
N VAL A 410 -6.45 33.43 -9.63
CA VAL A 410 -7.87 33.34 -9.23
C VAL A 410 -8.09 33.92 -7.83
N LEU A 411 -7.18 33.69 -6.89
CA LEU A 411 -7.25 34.25 -5.54
C LEU A 411 -7.27 35.79 -5.59
N LEU A 412 -6.36 36.38 -6.37
CA LEU A 412 -6.10 37.82 -6.34
C LEU A 412 -6.95 38.62 -7.33
N TYR A 413 -7.46 38.02 -8.41
CA TYR A 413 -8.10 38.77 -9.48
C TYR A 413 -9.38 39.50 -9.04
N ASN A 414 -10.24 38.85 -8.23
CA ASN A 414 -11.44 39.53 -7.73
C ASN A 414 -11.09 40.63 -6.71
N LEU A 415 -10.05 40.43 -5.89
CA LEU A 415 -9.54 41.45 -4.96
C LEU A 415 -8.95 42.65 -5.73
N TYR A 416 -8.23 42.38 -6.82
CA TYR A 416 -7.70 43.42 -7.70
C TYR A 416 -8.81 44.27 -8.33
N LEU A 417 -9.85 43.62 -8.89
CA LEU A 417 -11.00 44.34 -9.43
C LEU A 417 -11.75 45.12 -8.34
N SER A 418 -11.93 44.54 -7.15
CA SER A 418 -12.59 45.23 -6.02
C SER A 418 -11.80 46.46 -5.57
N GLY A 419 -10.47 46.36 -5.47
CA GLY A 419 -9.58 47.48 -5.17
C GLY A 419 -9.59 48.59 -6.23
N LEU A 420 -10.00 48.29 -7.46
CA LEU A 420 -10.23 49.28 -8.53
C LEU A 420 -11.65 49.87 -8.53
N GLY A 421 -12.48 49.51 -7.55
CA GLY A 421 -13.84 50.02 -7.36
C GLY A 421 -14.93 49.18 -8.03
N PHE A 422 -14.63 47.98 -8.53
CA PHE A 422 -15.67 47.10 -9.07
C PHE A 422 -16.55 46.59 -7.92
N ARG A 423 -17.86 46.81 -8.07
CA ARG A 423 -18.88 46.30 -7.16
C ARG A 423 -19.18 44.82 -7.42
N GLU A 424 -19.88 44.20 -6.48
CA GLU A 424 -20.23 42.78 -6.49
C GLU A 424 -21.06 42.38 -7.71
N ASP A 425 -21.88 43.28 -8.26
CA ASP A 425 -22.63 43.07 -9.51
C ASP A 425 -21.72 42.85 -10.73
N SER A 426 -20.67 43.66 -10.85
CA SER A 426 -19.67 43.59 -11.92
C SER A 426 -18.80 42.35 -11.78
N LEU A 427 -18.39 42.02 -10.54
CA LEU A 427 -17.68 40.77 -10.25
C LEU A 427 -18.54 39.54 -10.57
N GLY A 428 -19.84 39.59 -10.27
CA GLY A 428 -20.80 38.55 -10.61
C GLY A 428 -20.95 38.35 -12.11
N LEU A 429 -21.01 39.44 -12.87
CA LEU A 429 -21.02 39.39 -14.33
C LEU A 429 -19.74 38.75 -14.89
N VAL A 430 -18.56 39.11 -14.39
CA VAL A 430 -17.28 38.55 -14.84
C VAL A 430 -17.19 37.04 -14.55
N ASN A 431 -17.52 36.62 -13.33
CA ASN A 431 -17.50 35.22 -12.93
C ASN A 431 -18.58 34.39 -13.67
N GLY A 432 -19.77 34.95 -13.84
CA GLY A 432 -20.84 34.34 -14.63
C GLY A 432 -20.42 34.15 -16.09
N ALA A 433 -19.86 35.20 -16.72
CA ALA A 433 -19.33 35.14 -18.08
C ALA A 433 -18.25 34.07 -18.24
N ASN A 434 -17.34 33.92 -17.26
CA ASN A 434 -16.35 32.86 -17.25
C ASN A 434 -16.97 31.45 -17.27
N ARG A 435 -17.97 31.18 -16.43
CA ARG A 435 -18.68 29.89 -16.41
C ARG A 435 -19.38 29.60 -17.74
N ILE A 436 -20.05 30.59 -18.33
CA ILE A 436 -20.68 30.47 -19.65
C ILE A 436 -19.61 30.20 -20.72
N GLY A 437 -18.47 30.90 -20.65
CA GLY A 437 -17.33 30.67 -21.54
C GLY A 437 -16.82 29.24 -21.47
N SER A 438 -16.62 28.69 -20.28
CA SER A 438 -16.20 27.28 -20.11
C SER A 438 -17.22 26.30 -20.66
N LEU A 439 -18.51 26.57 -20.49
CA LEU A 439 -19.56 25.76 -21.07
C LEU A 439 -19.51 25.79 -22.61
N ALA A 440 -19.44 26.99 -23.19
CA ALA A 440 -19.36 27.18 -24.63
C ALA A 440 -18.08 26.56 -25.24
N GLY A 441 -16.97 26.60 -24.50
CA GLY A 441 -15.68 26.07 -24.92
C GLY A 441 -15.55 24.54 -24.86
N THR A 442 -16.42 23.83 -24.15
CA THR A 442 -16.27 22.38 -23.92
C THR A 442 -16.38 21.55 -25.20
N LEU A 443 -17.34 21.86 -26.09
CA LEU A 443 -17.49 21.15 -27.37
C LEU A 443 -16.37 21.49 -28.36
N PRO A 444 -16.03 22.77 -28.60
CA PRO A 444 -14.88 23.13 -29.42
C PRO A 444 -13.57 22.55 -28.89
N ALA A 445 -13.39 22.48 -27.57
CA ALA A 445 -12.18 21.93 -26.96
C ALA A 445 -11.91 20.48 -27.36
N ALA A 446 -12.95 19.63 -27.34
CA ALA A 446 -12.82 18.23 -27.77
C ALA A 446 -12.39 18.12 -29.25
N PHE A 447 -12.97 18.96 -30.10
CA PHE A 447 -12.62 19.02 -31.52
C PHE A 447 -11.20 19.54 -31.77
N VAL A 448 -10.78 20.58 -31.04
CA VAL A 448 -9.43 21.13 -31.10
C VAL A 448 -8.41 20.09 -30.66
N ALA A 449 -8.68 19.34 -29.59
CA ALA A 449 -7.82 18.24 -29.12
C ALA A 449 -7.67 17.13 -30.17
N GLN A 450 -8.75 16.78 -30.87
CA GLN A 450 -8.73 15.80 -31.96
C GLN A 450 -7.94 16.28 -33.18
N ARG A 451 -8.11 17.55 -33.59
CA ARG A 451 -7.47 18.09 -34.80
C ARG A 451 -6.00 18.46 -34.62
N LEU A 452 -5.65 19.08 -33.49
CA LEU A 452 -4.29 19.55 -33.23
C LEU A 452 -3.41 18.45 -32.60
N GLY A 453 -4.03 17.40 -32.05
CA GLY A 453 -3.36 16.43 -31.20
C GLY A 453 -3.10 16.98 -29.79
N LEU A 454 -2.91 16.08 -28.84
CA LEU A 454 -2.84 16.41 -27.41
C LEU A 454 -1.71 17.39 -27.06
N ARG A 455 -0.52 17.23 -27.65
CA ARG A 455 0.64 18.09 -27.36
C ARG A 455 0.40 19.53 -27.80
N ARG A 456 -0.08 19.75 -29.02
CA ARG A 456 -0.31 21.12 -29.54
C ARG A 456 -1.50 21.77 -28.84
N ALA A 457 -2.56 21.00 -28.55
CA ALA A 457 -3.68 21.48 -27.75
C ALA A 457 -3.23 21.94 -26.35
N LEU A 458 -2.34 21.19 -25.69
CA LEU A 458 -1.75 21.56 -24.40
C LEU A 458 -0.96 22.87 -24.48
N LEU A 459 -0.05 22.99 -25.45
CA LEU A 459 0.73 24.21 -25.67
C LEU A 459 -0.16 25.43 -25.96
N ALA A 460 -1.16 25.26 -26.83
CA ALA A 460 -2.12 26.31 -27.16
C ALA A 460 -2.91 26.76 -25.94
N THR A 461 -3.34 25.81 -25.09
CA THR A 461 -4.08 26.12 -23.86
C THR A 461 -3.24 26.93 -22.88
N ILE A 462 -2.00 26.50 -22.62
CA ILE A 462 -1.10 27.19 -21.68
C ILE A 462 -0.80 28.60 -22.19
N GLY A 463 -0.43 28.74 -23.48
CA GLY A 463 -0.12 30.03 -24.08
C GLY A 463 -1.32 30.98 -24.11
N ALA A 464 -2.50 30.48 -24.51
CA ALA A 464 -3.72 31.28 -24.54
C ALA A 464 -4.15 31.70 -23.12
N THR A 465 -3.99 30.84 -22.12
CA THR A 465 -4.32 31.17 -20.73
C THR A 465 -3.39 32.26 -20.20
N ALA A 466 -2.07 32.13 -20.40
CA ALA A 466 -1.10 33.16 -20.01
C ALA A 466 -1.41 34.51 -20.68
N LEU A 467 -1.80 34.51 -21.96
CA LEU A 467 -2.23 35.72 -22.66
C LEU A 467 -3.52 36.30 -22.05
N MET A 468 -4.52 35.47 -21.76
CA MET A 468 -5.77 35.92 -21.13
C MET A 468 -5.51 36.51 -19.73
N GLU A 469 -4.65 35.90 -18.92
CA GLU A 469 -4.26 36.41 -17.60
C GLU A 469 -3.59 37.78 -17.71
N LEU A 470 -2.65 37.94 -18.65
CA LEU A 470 -1.99 39.21 -18.91
C LEU A 470 -2.98 40.30 -19.35
N LEU A 471 -3.84 40.00 -20.33
CA LEU A 471 -4.85 40.94 -20.81
C LEU A 471 -5.82 41.33 -19.69
N ARG A 472 -6.24 40.39 -18.84
CA ARG A 472 -7.12 40.64 -17.70
C ARG A 472 -6.47 41.53 -16.64
N ALA A 473 -5.15 41.44 -16.45
CA ALA A 473 -4.41 42.29 -15.53
C ALA A 473 -4.24 43.74 -16.03
N VAL A 474 -4.25 43.95 -17.35
CA VAL A 474 -3.96 45.25 -17.98
C VAL A 474 -5.22 45.98 -18.46
N LEU A 475 -6.20 45.26 -19.03
CA LEU A 475 -7.44 45.82 -19.57
C LEU A 475 -8.56 45.71 -18.53
N VAL A 476 -8.92 46.84 -17.90
CA VAL A 476 -9.76 46.84 -16.69
C VAL A 476 -11.00 47.73 -16.79
N SER A 477 -11.74 47.62 -17.89
CA SER A 477 -13.11 48.14 -17.99
C SER A 477 -14.15 47.06 -17.71
N PRO A 478 -15.37 47.38 -17.22
CA PRO A 478 -16.43 46.39 -16.97
C PRO A 478 -16.72 45.47 -18.18
N ALA A 479 -16.80 46.05 -19.37
CA ALA A 479 -17.02 45.30 -20.61
C ALA A 479 -15.83 44.38 -20.93
N SER A 480 -14.59 44.88 -20.84
CA SER A 480 -13.39 44.08 -21.11
C SER A 480 -13.20 42.96 -20.09
N ALA A 481 -13.47 43.20 -18.80
CA ALA A 481 -13.36 42.20 -17.75
C ALA A 481 -14.35 41.04 -17.97
N ALA A 482 -15.58 41.34 -18.40
CA ALA A 482 -16.59 40.33 -18.72
C ALA A 482 -16.24 39.55 -19.99
N ALA A 483 -15.86 40.25 -21.07
CA ALA A 483 -15.47 39.63 -22.34
C ALA A 483 -14.23 38.72 -22.18
N LEU A 484 -13.20 39.20 -21.48
CA LEU A 484 -12.01 38.39 -21.15
C LEU A 484 -12.34 37.28 -20.14
N GLY A 485 -13.37 37.46 -19.30
CA GLY A 485 -13.87 36.43 -18.39
C GLY A 485 -14.41 35.25 -19.17
N PHE A 486 -15.29 35.53 -20.12
CA PHE A 486 -15.80 34.56 -21.09
C PHE A 486 -14.68 33.88 -21.89
N ALA A 487 -13.76 34.66 -22.47
CA ALA A 487 -12.64 34.11 -23.25
C ALA A 487 -11.73 33.20 -22.41
N SER A 488 -11.39 33.61 -21.18
CA SER A 488 -10.61 32.78 -20.24
C SER A 488 -11.33 31.47 -19.91
N GLY A 489 -12.64 31.54 -19.66
CA GLY A 489 -13.46 30.36 -19.43
C GLY A 489 -13.44 29.40 -20.62
N PHE A 490 -13.59 29.94 -21.83
CA PHE A 490 -13.56 29.20 -23.09
C PHE A 490 -12.21 28.48 -23.31
N VAL A 491 -11.10 29.17 -23.06
CA VAL A 491 -9.75 28.58 -23.13
C VAL A 491 -9.56 27.49 -22.07
N PHE A 492 -10.01 27.73 -20.83
CA PHE A 492 -9.86 26.77 -19.73
C PHE A 492 -10.62 25.46 -19.98
N ALA A 493 -11.71 25.49 -20.76
CA ALA A 493 -12.42 24.27 -21.16
C ALA A 493 -11.49 23.29 -21.91
N LEU A 494 -10.51 23.81 -22.68
CA LEU A 494 -9.53 22.96 -23.36
C LEU A 494 -8.64 22.22 -22.36
N TRP A 495 -8.16 22.89 -21.30
CA TRP A 495 -7.41 22.25 -20.22
C TRP A 495 -8.20 21.10 -19.59
N ALA A 496 -9.46 21.36 -19.23
CA ALA A 496 -10.35 20.40 -18.59
C ALA A 496 -10.61 19.15 -19.46
N VAL A 497 -10.58 19.30 -20.78
CA VAL A 497 -10.77 18.18 -21.73
C VAL A 497 -9.49 17.37 -21.94
N ILE A 498 -8.32 18.00 -21.98
CA ILE A 498 -7.08 17.33 -22.42
C ILE A 498 -6.23 16.73 -21.29
N PHE A 499 -6.33 17.20 -20.04
CA PHE A 499 -5.39 16.77 -18.99
C PHE A 499 -5.43 15.24 -18.74
N SER A 500 -6.63 14.64 -18.75
CA SER A 500 -6.81 13.20 -18.54
C SER A 500 -6.25 12.37 -19.70
N PRO A 501 -6.59 12.66 -20.98
CA PRO A 501 -5.94 12.05 -22.14
C PRO A 501 -4.41 12.20 -22.16
N VAL A 502 -3.88 13.35 -21.74
CA VAL A 502 -2.42 13.56 -21.66
C VAL A 502 -1.76 12.63 -20.65
N ILE A 503 -2.36 12.42 -19.46
CA ILE A 503 -1.87 11.45 -18.48
C ILE A 503 -1.89 10.04 -19.08
N VAL A 504 -3.00 9.66 -19.74
CA VAL A 504 -3.16 8.35 -20.39
C VAL A 504 -2.11 8.12 -21.48
N ALA A 505 -1.76 9.15 -22.25
CA ALA A 505 -0.75 9.09 -23.30
C ALA A 505 0.70 9.10 -22.76
N ALA A 506 0.90 9.58 -21.54
CA ALA A 506 2.22 9.70 -20.92
C ALA A 506 2.64 8.48 -20.09
N VAL A 507 1.70 7.58 -19.75
CA VAL A 507 1.95 6.41 -18.88
C VAL A 507 1.40 5.10 -19.43
N ASP A 508 2.08 4.00 -19.11
CA ASP A 508 1.60 2.64 -19.41
C ASP A 508 0.23 2.38 -18.76
N GLU A 509 -0.61 1.57 -19.41
CA GLU A 509 -1.96 1.25 -18.95
C GLU A 509 -2.01 0.73 -17.50
N LYS A 510 -1.09 -0.17 -17.16
CA LYS A 510 -0.97 -0.74 -15.81
C LYS A 510 -0.69 0.31 -14.72
N ARG A 511 -0.17 1.47 -15.08
CA ARG A 511 0.27 2.54 -14.16
C ARG A 511 -0.67 3.74 -14.13
N ARG A 512 -1.69 3.81 -14.99
CA ARG A 512 -2.66 4.92 -15.07
C ARG A 512 -3.31 5.26 -13.71
N PRO A 513 -3.80 4.32 -12.89
CA PRO A 513 -4.40 4.66 -11.59
C PRO A 513 -3.43 5.38 -10.64
N ALA A 514 -2.16 4.95 -10.62
CA ALA A 514 -1.13 5.59 -9.82
C ALA A 514 -0.82 7.01 -10.34
N ALA A 515 -0.69 7.18 -11.67
CA ALA A 515 -0.46 8.47 -12.31
C ALA A 515 -1.57 9.49 -11.99
N PHE A 516 -2.84 9.10 -12.10
CA PHE A 516 -3.98 9.95 -11.74
C PHE A 516 -3.99 10.31 -10.24
N SER A 517 -3.64 9.37 -9.37
CA SER A 517 -3.56 9.60 -7.92
C SER A 517 -2.47 10.62 -7.58
N VAL A 518 -1.28 10.48 -8.18
CA VAL A 518 -0.15 11.41 -8.00
C VAL A 518 -0.49 12.79 -8.54
N TYR A 519 -1.06 12.88 -9.75
CA TYR A 519 -1.51 14.15 -10.33
C TYR A 519 -2.50 14.86 -9.41
N THR A 520 -3.56 14.16 -8.99
CA THR A 520 -4.62 14.74 -8.15
C THR A 520 -4.07 15.22 -6.81
N ALA A 521 -3.28 14.40 -6.12
CA ALA A 521 -2.65 14.78 -4.85
C ALA A 521 -1.72 16.00 -5.01
N THR A 522 -0.99 16.06 -6.12
CA THR A 522 -0.11 17.19 -6.44
C THR A 522 -0.92 18.45 -6.69
N MET A 523 -1.99 18.41 -7.51
CA MET A 523 -2.82 19.58 -7.80
C MET A 523 -3.49 20.15 -6.55
N VAL A 524 -3.92 19.29 -5.63
CA VAL A 524 -4.45 19.70 -4.31
C VAL A 524 -3.37 20.40 -3.48
N GLY A 525 -2.18 19.80 -3.39
CA GLY A 525 -1.05 20.39 -2.66
C GLY A 525 -0.62 21.74 -3.24
N ILE A 526 -0.60 21.86 -4.57
CA ILE A 526 -0.33 23.10 -5.28
C ILE A 526 -1.42 24.14 -5.03
N GLY A 527 -2.68 23.76 -4.90
CA GLY A 527 -3.74 24.67 -4.47
C GLY A 527 -3.47 25.25 -3.08
N ILE A 528 -3.11 24.40 -2.11
CA ILE A 528 -2.82 24.84 -0.74
C ILE A 528 -1.62 25.81 -0.76
N ALA A 529 -0.55 25.47 -1.48
CA ALA A 529 0.64 26.31 -1.60
C ALA A 529 0.36 27.61 -2.37
N GLY A 530 -0.38 27.53 -3.48
CA GLY A 530 -0.72 28.66 -4.35
C GLY A 530 -1.59 29.69 -3.64
N ASN A 531 -2.59 29.25 -2.87
CA ASN A 531 -3.39 30.15 -2.05
C ASN A 531 -2.55 30.83 -0.95
N TRP A 532 -1.63 30.11 -0.32
CA TRP A 532 -0.80 30.64 0.77
C TRP A 532 0.19 31.66 0.24
N ILE A 533 1.00 31.25 -0.74
CA ILE A 533 2.03 32.08 -1.35
C ILE A 533 1.38 33.24 -2.11
N GLY A 534 0.27 32.99 -2.81
CA GLY A 534 -0.51 34.02 -3.51
C GLY A 534 -1.00 35.13 -2.57
N GLY A 535 -1.33 34.80 -1.32
CA GLY A 535 -1.67 35.81 -0.31
C GLY A 535 -0.49 36.69 0.12
N LEU A 536 0.75 36.15 0.10
CA LEU A 536 1.97 36.85 0.53
C LEU A 536 2.59 37.72 -0.59
N LEU A 537 2.46 37.29 -1.84
CA LEU A 537 3.09 37.93 -3.00
C LEU A 537 2.77 39.43 -3.17
N PRO A 538 1.53 39.92 -2.95
CA PRO A 538 1.23 41.35 -3.04
C PRO A 538 2.04 42.21 -2.07
N GLY A 539 2.37 41.69 -0.88
CA GLY A 539 3.21 42.37 0.09
C GLY A 539 4.66 42.50 -0.38
N TRP A 540 5.19 41.48 -1.06
CA TRP A 540 6.57 41.47 -1.59
C TRP A 540 6.73 42.29 -2.87
N LEU A 541 5.70 42.35 -3.71
CA LEU A 541 5.71 43.06 -5.00
C LEU A 541 4.96 44.41 -4.95
N HIS A 542 4.59 44.86 -3.75
CA HIS A 542 3.93 46.14 -3.48
C HIS A 542 2.68 46.39 -4.35
N GLY A 543 1.84 45.36 -4.53
CA GLY A 543 0.57 45.49 -5.23
C GLY A 543 0.07 44.19 -5.86
N THR A 544 -1.22 44.14 -6.16
CA THR A 544 -1.86 42.97 -6.78
C THR A 544 -1.60 42.88 -8.29
N ARG A 545 -1.56 44.01 -9.01
CA ARG A 545 -1.32 44.03 -10.46
C ARG A 545 0.03 43.41 -10.87
N PRO A 546 1.19 43.73 -10.24
CA PRO A 546 2.46 43.08 -10.55
C PRO A 546 2.41 41.55 -10.34
N VAL A 547 1.68 41.09 -9.32
CA VAL A 547 1.52 39.65 -9.05
C VAL A 547 0.67 38.96 -10.12
N LEU A 548 -0.38 39.62 -10.62
CA LEU A 548 -1.19 39.08 -11.72
C LEU A 548 -0.37 38.97 -13.03
N VAL A 549 0.47 39.96 -13.33
CA VAL A 549 1.40 39.91 -14.46
C VAL A 549 2.46 38.82 -14.26
N LEU A 550 3.00 38.67 -13.05
CA LEU A 550 3.91 37.57 -12.71
C LEU A 550 3.23 36.20 -12.87
N SER A 551 1.96 36.09 -12.48
CA SER A 551 1.19 34.85 -12.65
C SER A 551 1.07 34.49 -14.13
N ALA A 552 0.75 35.46 -15.00
CA ALA A 552 0.76 35.25 -16.45
C ALA A 552 2.13 34.79 -16.99
N ALA A 553 3.23 35.38 -16.49
CA ALA A 553 4.58 34.95 -16.84
C ALA A 553 4.88 33.53 -16.35
N LEU A 554 4.50 33.17 -15.13
CA LEU A 554 4.66 31.81 -14.58
C LEU A 554 3.84 30.77 -15.37
N SER A 555 2.61 31.12 -15.75
CA SER A 555 1.79 30.31 -16.66
C SER A 555 2.52 30.09 -17.99
N ALA A 556 3.15 31.11 -18.56
CA ALA A 556 3.92 30.97 -19.80
C ALA A 556 5.18 30.09 -19.61
N VAL A 557 5.85 30.15 -18.45
CA VAL A 557 7.00 29.27 -18.13
C VAL A 557 6.60 27.79 -18.15
N ALA A 558 5.33 27.46 -17.88
CA ALA A 558 4.82 26.09 -17.99
C ALA A 558 4.93 25.51 -19.42
N LEU A 559 5.12 26.34 -20.46
CA LEU A 559 5.42 25.91 -21.82
C LEU A 559 6.76 25.18 -21.92
N TRP A 560 7.77 25.56 -21.13
CA TRP A 560 9.11 24.99 -21.20
C TRP A 560 9.13 23.46 -21.02
N PRO A 561 8.56 22.88 -19.93
CA PRO A 561 8.43 21.44 -19.81
C PRO A 561 7.44 20.85 -20.83
N ALA A 562 6.37 21.56 -21.18
CA ALA A 562 5.36 21.06 -22.14
C ALA A 562 5.92 20.88 -23.56
N ILE A 563 6.85 21.73 -24.00
CA ILE A 563 7.50 21.62 -25.31
C ILE A 563 8.32 20.33 -25.39
N LYS A 564 8.85 19.82 -24.29
CA LYS A 564 9.66 18.59 -24.25
C LYS A 564 8.82 17.31 -24.31
N LEU A 565 7.50 17.41 -24.20
CA LEU A 565 6.61 16.25 -24.25
C LEU A 565 6.60 15.59 -25.63
N ARG A 566 6.63 14.25 -25.62
CA ARG A 566 6.50 13.37 -26.78
C ARG A 566 5.29 12.47 -26.54
N LEU A 567 4.11 13.00 -26.81
CA LEU A 567 2.85 12.26 -26.71
C LEU A 567 2.61 11.54 -28.04
N SER A 568 2.37 10.23 -27.98
CA SER A 568 2.11 9.42 -29.18
C SER A 568 0.74 9.78 -29.78
N GLU A 569 0.70 10.09 -31.08
CA GLU A 569 -0.51 10.55 -31.78
C GLU A 569 -1.63 9.48 -31.83
N HIS A 570 -1.27 8.21 -31.65
CA HIS A 570 -2.18 7.06 -31.63
C HIS A 570 -3.05 6.95 -30.37
N ALA A 571 -2.84 7.79 -29.35
CA ALA A 571 -3.70 7.82 -28.14
C ALA A 571 -5.05 8.54 -28.36
N SER A 572 -5.31 9.02 -29.59
CA SER A 572 -6.47 9.83 -29.94
C SER A 572 -7.73 9.02 -30.27
N GLU A 573 -7.91 7.82 -29.72
CA GLU A 573 -9.24 7.20 -29.63
C GLU A 573 -10.03 7.86 -28.49
N THR A 574 -10.27 9.16 -28.59
CA THR A 574 -11.39 9.76 -27.85
C THR A 574 -12.67 9.11 -28.36
N PRO A 575 -13.49 8.49 -27.50
CA PRO A 575 -14.81 8.01 -27.90
C PRO A 575 -15.52 9.16 -28.59
N ARG A 576 -16.07 8.91 -29.80
CA ARG A 576 -16.89 9.88 -30.53
C ARG A 576 -17.81 10.54 -29.51
N ALA A 577 -17.69 11.87 -29.36
CA ALA A 577 -18.65 12.67 -28.61
C ALA A 577 -20.00 12.41 -29.26
N SER A 578 -20.75 11.45 -28.73
CA SER A 578 -22.10 11.17 -29.18
C SER A 578 -22.89 12.39 -28.76
N ALA A 579 -23.31 13.15 -29.77
CA ALA A 579 -24.04 14.39 -29.60
C ALA A 579 -25.17 14.18 -28.59
N VAL A 580 -25.28 15.13 -27.65
CA VAL A 580 -26.36 15.20 -26.65
C VAL A 580 -27.74 15.44 -27.32
N SER A 581 -27.81 15.53 -28.65
CA SER A 581 -29.04 15.76 -29.40
C SER A 581 -30.02 14.59 -29.22
N GLY A 582 -31.15 14.88 -28.55
CA GLY A 582 -32.29 13.97 -28.41
C GLY A 582 -32.40 13.22 -27.07
N PHE A 583 -31.48 13.40 -26.12
CA PHE A 583 -31.57 12.75 -24.80
C PHE A 583 -32.44 13.58 -23.84
N VAL A 584 -33.65 13.08 -23.55
CA VAL A 584 -34.58 13.71 -22.59
C VAL A 584 -34.46 13.00 -21.23
N PRO A 585 -33.97 13.67 -20.18
CA PRO A 585 -33.87 13.06 -18.85
C PRO A 585 -35.28 12.73 -18.32
N ARG A 586 -35.49 11.50 -17.84
CA ARG A 586 -36.75 11.04 -17.26
C ARG A 586 -36.54 10.38 -15.89
N GLY A 587 -37.60 10.33 -15.08
CA GLY A 587 -37.61 9.63 -13.78
C GLY A 587 -36.56 10.16 -12.80
N PHE A 588 -35.66 9.27 -12.35
CA PHE A 588 -34.60 9.60 -11.39
C PHE A 588 -33.69 10.73 -11.89
N LEU A 589 -33.25 10.67 -13.15
CA LEU A 589 -32.26 11.61 -13.67
C LEU A 589 -32.79 13.04 -13.69
N LEU A 590 -34.04 13.25 -14.08
CA LEU A 590 -34.67 14.58 -14.04
C LEU A 590 -34.72 15.14 -12.60
N ARG A 591 -35.17 14.32 -11.63
CA ARG A 591 -35.23 14.74 -10.22
C ARG A 591 -33.84 15.04 -9.65
N TYR A 592 -32.84 14.22 -10.00
CA TYR A 592 -31.45 14.45 -9.64
C TYR A 592 -30.92 15.75 -10.26
N LEU A 593 -31.20 16.01 -11.53
CA LEU A 593 -30.77 17.23 -12.22
C LEU A 593 -31.43 18.49 -11.65
N VAL A 594 -32.70 18.41 -11.23
CA VAL A 594 -33.34 19.52 -10.51
C VAL A 594 -32.65 19.74 -9.16
N ALA A 595 -32.41 18.67 -8.39
CA ALA A 595 -31.76 18.77 -7.09
C ALA A 595 -30.32 19.30 -7.20
N ILE A 596 -29.55 18.87 -8.20
CA ILE A 596 -28.17 19.35 -8.43
C ILE A 596 -28.15 20.79 -8.94
N ALA A 597 -29.17 21.23 -9.70
CA ALA A 597 -29.33 22.62 -10.09
C ALA A 597 -29.53 23.51 -8.86
N VAL A 598 -30.44 23.12 -7.95
CA VAL A 598 -30.71 23.86 -6.69
C VAL A 598 -29.45 23.91 -5.82
N TRP A 599 -28.72 22.78 -5.70
CA TRP A 599 -27.46 22.73 -4.98
C TRP A 599 -26.38 23.68 -5.55
N ASN A 600 -26.24 23.69 -6.88
CA ASN A 600 -25.28 24.57 -7.57
C ASN A 600 -25.72 26.04 -7.56
N LEU A 601 -27.02 26.33 -7.49
CA LEU A 601 -27.54 27.68 -7.27
C LEU A 601 -27.13 28.19 -5.87
N ALA A 602 -27.27 27.37 -4.83
CA ALA A 602 -26.90 27.75 -3.47
C ALA A 602 -25.40 28.05 -3.34
N THR A 603 -24.55 27.12 -3.75
CA THR A 603 -23.09 27.22 -3.60
C THR A 603 -22.48 28.24 -4.58
N GLY A 604 -23.05 28.35 -5.79
CA GLY A 604 -22.62 29.31 -6.80
C GLY A 604 -22.91 30.76 -6.45
N ALA A 605 -23.87 31.02 -5.55
CA ALA A 605 -24.20 32.37 -5.12
C ALA A 605 -23.10 33.01 -4.25
N PHE A 606 -22.28 32.20 -3.56
CA PHE A 606 -21.24 32.70 -2.64
C PHE A 606 -19.81 32.39 -3.07
N ASN A 607 -19.53 31.18 -3.58
CA ASN A 607 -18.15 30.75 -3.88
C ASN A 607 -17.32 31.73 -4.73
N PRO A 608 -17.87 32.37 -5.78
CA PRO A 608 -17.12 33.35 -6.57
C PRO A 608 -16.72 34.63 -5.81
N PHE A 609 -17.39 34.93 -4.70
CA PHE A 609 -17.23 36.16 -3.93
C PHE A 609 -16.51 35.95 -2.59
N ALA A 610 -16.13 34.72 -2.26
CA ALA A 610 -15.60 34.38 -0.94
C ALA A 610 -14.36 35.20 -0.57
N ASN A 611 -13.46 35.48 -1.52
CA ASN A 611 -12.30 36.33 -1.28
C ASN A 611 -12.70 37.78 -0.97
N VAL A 612 -13.60 38.36 -1.77
CA VAL A 612 -14.10 39.73 -1.57
C VAL A 612 -14.94 39.83 -0.27
N TYR A 613 -15.65 38.78 0.13
CA TYR A 613 -16.33 38.73 1.42
C TYR A 613 -15.35 38.92 2.59
N PHE A 614 -14.20 38.24 2.57
CA PHE A 614 -13.18 38.43 3.60
C PHE A 614 -12.50 39.81 3.52
N GLU A 615 -12.32 40.36 2.32
CA GLU A 615 -11.85 41.74 2.13
C GLU A 615 -12.81 42.76 2.75
N ARG A 616 -14.13 42.58 2.58
CA ARG A 616 -15.16 43.42 3.23
C ARG A 616 -15.16 43.29 4.75
N LEU A 617 -14.73 42.16 5.30
CA LEU A 617 -14.46 41.95 6.72
C LEU A 617 -13.09 42.49 7.18
N LEU A 618 -12.40 43.26 6.31
CA LEU A 618 -11.10 43.89 6.57
C LEU A 618 -9.98 42.89 6.82
N PHE A 619 -10.04 41.70 6.21
CA PHE A 619 -8.92 40.77 6.26
C PHE A 619 -7.82 41.23 5.29
N PRO A 620 -6.55 41.28 5.74
CA PRO A 620 -5.45 41.53 4.83
C PRO A 620 -5.27 40.32 3.87
N VAL A 621 -4.72 40.58 2.68
CA VAL A 621 -4.65 39.59 1.59
C VAL A 621 -3.88 38.33 2.00
N GLU A 622 -2.86 38.48 2.84
CA GLU A 622 -2.09 37.37 3.42
C GLU A 622 -2.99 36.43 4.24
N ARG A 623 -3.91 37.01 5.02
CA ARG A 623 -4.84 36.24 5.83
C ARG A 623 -5.91 35.58 4.95
N ILE A 624 -6.38 36.24 3.90
CA ILE A 624 -7.31 35.64 2.93
C ILE A 624 -6.67 34.41 2.30
N GLY A 625 -5.42 34.51 1.83
CA GLY A 625 -4.66 33.38 1.30
C GLY A 625 -4.54 32.22 2.29
N ALA A 626 -4.21 32.51 3.55
CA ALA A 626 -4.12 31.50 4.61
C ALA A 626 -5.48 30.80 4.90
N VAL A 627 -6.59 31.54 4.88
CA VAL A 627 -7.94 30.97 5.04
C VAL A 627 -8.26 30.01 3.90
N PHE A 628 -7.98 30.37 2.65
CA PHE A 628 -8.21 29.50 1.50
C PHE A 628 -7.35 28.24 1.57
N SER A 629 -6.06 28.36 1.90
CA SER A 629 -5.16 27.21 2.10
C SER A 629 -5.63 26.26 3.19
N PHE A 630 -5.98 26.79 4.37
CA PHE A 630 -6.47 25.98 5.48
C PHE A 630 -7.81 25.30 5.13
N SER A 631 -8.72 26.03 4.47
CA SER A 631 -9.98 25.46 4.01
C SER A 631 -9.78 24.32 3.01
N GLN A 632 -8.79 24.42 2.12
CA GLN A 632 -8.49 23.37 1.14
C GLN A 632 -7.85 22.15 1.81
N ALA A 633 -7.00 22.34 2.82
CA ALA A 633 -6.52 21.22 3.64
C ALA A 633 -7.65 20.52 4.41
N ALA A 634 -8.60 21.29 4.96
CA ALA A 634 -9.77 20.77 5.64
C ALA A 634 -10.70 19.99 4.68
N GLN A 635 -10.88 20.48 3.44
CA GLN A 635 -11.62 19.79 2.39
C GLN A 635 -11.06 18.40 2.10
N VAL A 636 -9.73 18.26 2.02
CA VAL A 636 -9.08 16.95 1.80
C VAL A 636 -9.42 15.98 2.93
N ALA A 637 -9.29 16.42 4.18
CA ALA A 637 -9.63 15.61 5.34
C ALA A 637 -11.12 15.20 5.33
N ALA A 638 -12.02 16.11 4.95
CA ALA A 638 -13.44 15.85 4.86
C ALA A 638 -13.80 14.83 3.77
N VAL A 639 -13.25 14.98 2.56
CA VAL A 639 -13.45 14.04 1.45
C VAL A 639 -12.96 12.64 1.82
N LEU A 640 -11.80 12.53 2.49
CA LEU A 640 -11.30 11.24 2.98
C LEU A 640 -12.20 10.61 4.07
N ALA A 641 -12.92 11.44 4.82
CA ALA A 641 -13.90 10.98 5.81
C ALA A 641 -15.28 10.63 5.21
N ALA A 642 -15.58 11.01 3.97
CA ALA A 642 -16.88 10.78 3.33
C ALA A 642 -17.35 9.30 3.34
N PRO A 643 -16.49 8.30 3.06
CA PRO A 643 -16.89 6.88 3.12
C PRO A 643 -17.37 6.44 4.51
N LEU A 644 -16.85 7.05 5.59
CA LEU A 644 -17.28 6.73 6.96
C LEU A 644 -18.72 7.18 7.21
N VAL A 645 -19.10 8.33 6.67
CA VAL A 645 -20.47 8.86 6.75
C VAL A 645 -21.40 8.01 5.89
N PHE A 646 -21.02 7.67 4.66
CA PHE A 646 -21.85 6.82 3.80
C PHE A 646 -22.07 5.42 4.38
N ARG A 647 -21.05 4.83 5.04
CA ARG A 647 -21.19 3.54 5.72
C ARG A 647 -22.13 3.58 6.91
N LYS A 648 -22.17 4.69 7.65
CA LYS A 648 -23.03 4.84 8.84
C LYS A 648 -24.46 5.25 8.51
N CYS A 649 -24.64 6.16 7.55
CA CYS A 649 -25.93 6.82 7.30
C CYS A 649 -26.59 6.39 5.99
N GLY A 650 -25.88 5.67 5.11
CA GLY A 650 -26.31 5.42 3.74
C GLY A 650 -25.95 6.57 2.79
N LEU A 651 -25.96 6.31 1.47
CA LEU A 651 -25.48 7.25 0.46
C LEU A 651 -26.34 8.52 0.35
N THR A 652 -27.65 8.38 0.11
CA THR A 652 -28.57 9.51 -0.09
C THR A 652 -28.73 10.35 1.18
N THR A 653 -28.92 9.71 2.33
CA THR A 653 -29.02 10.38 3.63
C THR A 653 -27.70 11.05 4.02
N GLY A 654 -26.56 10.42 3.74
CA GLY A 654 -25.24 11.00 3.96
C GLY A 654 -25.02 12.28 3.17
N ILE A 655 -25.35 12.29 1.87
CA ILE A 655 -25.32 13.49 1.02
C ILE A 655 -26.23 14.58 1.60
N GLY A 656 -27.47 14.23 1.96
CA GLY A 656 -28.42 15.18 2.55
C GLY A 656 -27.92 15.82 3.85
N TRP A 657 -27.27 15.05 4.73
CA TRP A 657 -26.66 15.60 5.95
C TRP A 657 -25.48 16.54 5.66
N MET A 658 -24.64 16.23 4.68
CA MET A 658 -23.54 17.11 4.26
C MET A 658 -24.07 18.42 3.68
N MET A 659 -25.16 18.36 2.89
CA MET A 659 -25.84 19.55 2.36
C MET A 659 -26.48 20.39 3.46
N LEU A 660 -27.12 19.77 4.46
CA LEU A 660 -27.64 20.49 5.64
C LEU A 660 -26.52 21.12 6.49
N ALA A 661 -25.40 20.43 6.67
CA ALA A 661 -24.24 20.99 7.37
C ALA A 661 -23.65 22.18 6.60
N THR A 662 -23.63 22.11 5.26
CA THR A 662 -23.25 23.23 4.39
C THR A 662 -24.21 24.41 4.53
N ALA A 663 -25.53 24.15 4.56
CA ALA A 663 -26.54 25.18 4.79
C ALA A 663 -26.38 25.85 6.18
N ALA A 664 -26.13 25.07 7.23
CA ALA A 664 -25.87 25.58 8.56
C ALA A 664 -24.61 26.45 8.61
N ALA A 665 -23.53 26.04 7.92
CA ALA A 665 -22.30 26.82 7.83
C ALA A 665 -22.50 28.14 7.04
N LEU A 666 -23.27 28.12 5.93
CA LEU A 666 -23.65 29.34 5.20
C LEU A 666 -24.47 30.30 6.07
N CYS A 667 -25.42 29.79 6.84
CA CYS A 667 -26.20 30.58 7.79
C CYS A 667 -25.31 31.19 8.88
N ALA A 668 -24.34 30.43 9.40
CA ALA A 668 -23.36 30.94 10.36
C ALA A 668 -22.44 32.02 9.75
N LEU A 669 -22.05 31.92 8.47
CA LEU A 669 -21.32 32.97 7.76
C LEU A 669 -22.17 34.24 7.57
N ALA A 670 -23.50 34.11 7.42
CA ALA A 670 -24.40 35.26 7.35
C ALA A 670 -24.36 36.10 8.65
N GLY A 671 -24.06 35.47 9.79
CA GLY A 671 -23.86 36.12 11.08
C GLY A 671 -22.57 36.94 11.22
N GLN A 672 -21.66 36.90 10.24
CA GLN A 672 -20.45 37.73 10.15
C GLN A 672 -19.62 37.78 11.45
N ALA A 673 -19.25 36.63 12.00
CA ALA A 673 -18.40 36.57 13.18
C ALA A 673 -17.03 37.27 12.95
N SER A 674 -16.35 37.67 14.03
CA SER A 674 -15.05 38.35 13.91
C SER A 674 -13.89 37.37 13.75
N GLY A 675 -12.94 37.71 12.88
CA GLY A 675 -11.60 37.10 12.87
C GLY A 675 -11.60 35.58 12.65
N PHE A 676 -10.90 34.85 13.53
CA PHE A 676 -10.66 33.41 13.38
C PHE A 676 -11.93 32.56 13.30
N ALA A 677 -13.01 32.96 13.97
CA ALA A 677 -14.27 32.23 13.96
C ALA A 677 -14.85 32.11 12.53
N THR A 678 -14.84 33.19 11.75
CA THR A 678 -15.35 33.18 10.36
C THR A 678 -14.47 32.35 9.44
N ALA A 679 -13.15 32.36 9.63
CA ALA A 679 -12.23 31.48 8.91
C ALA A 679 -12.53 29.99 9.17
N LEU A 680 -12.82 29.63 10.43
CA LEU A 680 -13.19 28.27 10.81
C LEU A 680 -14.54 27.85 10.22
N VAL A 681 -15.55 28.72 10.30
CA VAL A 681 -16.88 28.46 9.71
C VAL A 681 -16.79 28.32 8.19
N TYR A 682 -16.01 29.16 7.51
CA TYR A 682 -15.76 29.04 6.07
C TYR A 682 -15.07 27.73 5.72
N SER A 683 -14.10 27.31 6.54
CA SER A 683 -13.41 26.03 6.35
C SER A 683 -14.37 24.85 6.52
N ALA A 684 -15.29 24.92 7.48
CA ALA A 684 -16.35 23.94 7.67
C ALA A 684 -17.33 23.92 6.47
N TYR A 685 -17.77 25.10 6.00
CA TYR A 685 -18.60 25.27 4.81
C TYR A 685 -17.98 24.57 3.60
N MET A 686 -16.73 24.92 3.26
CA MET A 686 -16.02 24.32 2.12
C MET A 686 -15.82 22.81 2.31
N SER A 687 -15.52 22.37 3.52
CA SER A 687 -15.33 20.95 3.84
C SER A 687 -16.60 20.14 3.59
N PHE A 688 -17.75 20.57 4.12
CA PHE A 688 -19.02 19.86 3.94
C PHE A 688 -19.52 19.89 2.49
N GLN A 689 -19.31 21.01 1.79
CA GLN A 689 -19.65 21.12 0.38
C GLN A 689 -18.90 20.05 -0.43
N TRP A 690 -17.57 20.02 -0.35
CA TRP A 690 -16.75 19.10 -1.15
C TRP A 690 -16.83 17.65 -0.68
N MET A 691 -17.08 17.40 0.61
CA MET A 691 -17.32 16.05 1.14
C MET A 691 -18.52 15.35 0.48
N SER A 692 -19.49 16.12 -0.06
CA SER A 692 -20.66 15.57 -0.74
C SER A 692 -20.38 15.06 -2.17
N GLU A 693 -19.33 15.56 -2.83
CA GLU A 693 -19.02 15.30 -4.24
C GLU A 693 -18.81 13.82 -4.60
N PRO A 694 -18.04 13.02 -3.83
CA PRO A 694 -17.93 11.58 -4.11
C PRO A 694 -19.28 10.86 -4.03
N GLY A 695 -20.14 11.31 -3.12
CA GLY A 695 -21.48 10.77 -2.94
C GLY A 695 -22.38 11.09 -4.14
N LEU A 696 -22.38 12.33 -4.60
CA LEU A 696 -23.13 12.80 -5.77
C LEU A 696 -22.74 12.03 -7.04
N ASN A 697 -21.44 11.91 -7.31
CA ASN A 697 -20.93 11.16 -8.45
C ASN A 697 -21.30 9.67 -8.37
N THR A 698 -21.14 9.05 -7.19
CA THR A 698 -21.52 7.65 -6.97
C THR A 698 -23.02 7.43 -7.17
N LEU A 699 -23.86 8.34 -6.65
CA LEU A 699 -25.31 8.25 -6.77
C LEU A 699 -25.76 8.33 -8.23
N LEU A 700 -25.19 9.24 -9.02
CA LEU A 700 -25.47 9.37 -10.44
C LEU A 700 -25.04 8.10 -11.21
N MET A 701 -23.82 7.61 -11.00
CA MET A 701 -23.28 6.46 -11.73
C MET A 701 -23.99 5.14 -11.39
N ASN A 702 -24.45 4.97 -10.15
CA ASN A 702 -25.16 3.76 -9.72
C ASN A 702 -26.62 3.68 -10.23
N ARG A 703 -27.21 4.80 -10.62
CA ARG A 703 -28.63 4.89 -11.01
C ARG A 703 -28.87 5.06 -12.50
N VAL A 704 -27.82 5.36 -13.25
CA VAL A 704 -27.87 5.49 -14.71
C VAL A 704 -27.27 4.23 -15.33
N GLU A 705 -27.96 3.70 -16.35
CA GLU A 705 -27.50 2.54 -17.12
C GLU A 705 -26.13 2.80 -17.75
N ALA A 706 -25.30 1.77 -17.86
CA ALA A 706 -23.91 1.90 -18.30
C ALA A 706 -23.78 2.61 -19.67
N ALA A 707 -24.71 2.37 -20.60
CA ALA A 707 -24.75 3.00 -21.92
C ALA A 707 -25.08 4.50 -21.89
N GLU A 708 -25.74 4.98 -20.83
CA GLU A 708 -26.21 6.37 -20.70
C GLU A 708 -25.34 7.23 -19.78
N ARG A 709 -24.43 6.63 -18.98
CA ARG A 709 -23.60 7.33 -17.98
C ARG A 709 -22.83 8.52 -18.53
N SER A 710 -22.25 8.38 -19.73
CA SER A 710 -21.51 9.47 -20.40
C SER A 710 -22.41 10.68 -20.67
N ARG A 711 -23.62 10.43 -21.20
CA ARG A 711 -24.61 11.48 -21.50
C ARG A 711 -25.15 12.12 -20.21
N ALA A 712 -25.45 11.32 -19.20
CA ALA A 712 -25.93 11.81 -17.91
C ALA A 712 -24.88 12.67 -17.19
N SER A 713 -23.59 12.30 -17.27
CA SER A 713 -22.49 13.08 -16.73
C SER A 713 -22.34 14.43 -17.46
N ALA A 714 -22.40 14.42 -18.80
CA ALA A 714 -22.38 15.66 -19.59
C ALA A 714 -23.54 16.60 -19.25
N LEU A 715 -24.76 16.06 -19.12
CA LEU A 715 -25.94 16.84 -18.72
C LEU A 715 -25.84 17.35 -17.28
N ASN A 716 -25.27 16.57 -16.37
CA ASN A 716 -24.98 17.01 -14.99
C ASN A 716 -24.05 18.22 -14.98
N TYR A 717 -22.96 18.21 -15.75
CA TYR A 717 -22.06 19.37 -15.85
C TYR A 717 -22.73 20.59 -16.50
N LEU A 718 -23.53 20.38 -17.56
CA LEU A 718 -24.29 21.45 -18.20
C LEU A 718 -25.22 22.16 -17.19
N VAL A 719 -25.99 21.38 -16.43
CA VAL A 719 -26.89 21.91 -15.40
C VAL A 719 -26.12 22.57 -14.27
N ALA A 720 -25.04 21.96 -13.78
CA ALA A 720 -24.22 22.51 -12.71
C ALA A 720 -23.58 23.85 -13.11
N PHE A 721 -22.92 23.94 -14.27
CA PHE A 721 -22.29 25.18 -14.72
C PHE A 721 -23.31 26.26 -15.09
N GLY A 722 -24.44 25.89 -15.70
CA GLY A 722 -25.52 26.83 -15.97
C GLY A 722 -26.11 27.43 -14.69
N ALA A 723 -26.39 26.58 -13.69
CA ALA A 723 -26.84 27.00 -12.37
C ALA A 723 -25.80 27.90 -11.68
N GLN A 724 -24.52 27.54 -11.69
CA GLN A 724 -23.46 28.37 -11.10
C GLN A 724 -23.29 29.70 -11.82
N ALA A 725 -23.41 29.75 -13.15
CA ALA A 725 -23.32 30.99 -13.92
C ALA A 725 -24.44 31.96 -13.54
N LEU A 726 -25.67 31.45 -13.49
CA LEU A 726 -26.83 32.22 -13.06
C LEU A 726 -26.68 32.67 -11.60
N ALA A 727 -26.21 31.79 -10.72
CA ALA A 727 -26.00 32.10 -9.31
C ALA A 727 -24.90 33.15 -9.08
N ALA A 728 -23.80 33.10 -9.83
CA ALA A 728 -22.75 34.10 -9.74
C ALA A 728 -23.26 35.48 -10.18
N PHE A 729 -23.99 35.55 -11.28
CA PHE A 729 -24.58 36.79 -11.78
C PHE A 729 -25.64 37.36 -10.83
N ALA A 730 -26.65 36.55 -10.48
CA ALA A 730 -27.72 36.97 -9.57
C ALA A 730 -27.20 37.24 -8.17
N GLY A 731 -26.28 36.42 -7.66
CA GLY A 731 -25.65 36.59 -6.35
C GLY A 731 -24.89 37.90 -6.25
N GLY A 732 -24.13 38.29 -7.28
CA GLY A 732 -23.45 39.59 -7.32
C GLY A 732 -24.42 40.76 -7.27
N ALA A 733 -25.46 40.74 -8.09
CA ALA A 733 -26.50 41.79 -8.10
C ALA A 733 -27.26 41.88 -6.75
N LEU A 734 -27.58 40.73 -6.15
CA LEU A 734 -28.25 40.68 -4.85
C LEU A 734 -27.32 41.12 -3.71
N MET A 735 -26.03 40.78 -3.73
CA MET A 735 -25.06 41.24 -2.73
C MET A 735 -24.85 42.74 -2.81
N ALA A 736 -24.78 43.30 -4.02
CA ALA A 736 -24.65 44.73 -4.23
C ALA A 736 -25.86 45.55 -3.71
N ARG A 737 -27.05 44.92 -3.67
CA ARG A 737 -28.31 45.56 -3.24
C ARG A 737 -28.70 45.28 -1.78
N PHE A 738 -28.53 44.05 -1.32
CA PHE A 738 -29.03 43.56 -0.02
C PHE A 738 -27.91 43.15 0.95
N GLY A 739 -26.64 43.17 0.50
CA GLY A 739 -25.49 42.78 1.31
C GLY A 739 -25.29 41.26 1.46
N TYR A 740 -24.16 40.88 2.05
CA TYR A 740 -23.75 39.48 2.18
C TYR A 740 -24.65 38.66 3.12
N THR A 741 -25.12 39.22 4.24
CA THR A 741 -25.98 38.51 5.20
C THR A 741 -27.26 37.97 4.55
N ALA A 742 -27.98 38.80 3.80
CA ALA A 742 -29.23 38.40 3.16
C ALA A 742 -29.00 37.30 2.10
N VAL A 743 -27.95 37.44 1.30
CA VAL A 743 -27.63 36.47 0.24
C VAL A 743 -27.14 35.14 0.82
N LEU A 744 -26.32 35.17 1.88
CA LEU A 744 -25.85 33.95 2.56
C LEU A 744 -26.99 33.21 3.25
N ALA A 745 -27.92 33.92 3.90
CA ALA A 745 -29.12 33.33 4.49
C ALA A 745 -30.03 32.72 3.41
N GLY A 746 -30.21 33.40 2.27
CA GLY A 746 -30.92 32.87 1.11
C GLY A 746 -30.24 31.61 0.54
N ALA A 747 -28.92 31.65 0.35
CA ALA A 747 -28.14 30.50 -0.12
C ALA A 747 -28.24 29.31 0.85
N ALA A 748 -28.24 29.55 2.16
CA ALA A 748 -28.46 28.53 3.18
C ALA A 748 -29.84 27.88 3.04
N ALA A 749 -30.90 28.67 2.83
CA ALA A 749 -32.25 28.15 2.60
C ALA A 749 -32.33 27.30 1.32
N VAL A 750 -31.70 27.74 0.23
CA VAL A 750 -31.62 26.99 -1.03
C VAL A 750 -30.83 25.68 -0.86
N ALA A 751 -29.73 25.70 -0.11
CA ALA A 751 -28.95 24.49 0.22
C ALA A 751 -29.75 23.50 1.08
N ALA A 752 -30.53 23.99 2.05
CA ALA A 752 -31.42 23.14 2.85
C ALA A 752 -32.55 22.54 1.99
N ALA A 753 -33.09 23.30 1.04
CA ALA A 753 -34.06 22.80 0.07
C ALA A 753 -33.44 21.71 -0.83
N ALA A 754 -32.21 21.89 -1.31
CA ALA A 754 -31.48 20.86 -2.04
C ALA A 754 -31.34 19.58 -1.21
N ALA A 755 -30.97 19.69 0.07
CA ALA A 755 -30.87 18.55 0.97
C ALA A 755 -32.21 17.80 1.13
N GLY A 756 -33.32 18.55 1.20
CA GLY A 756 -34.68 18.00 1.17
C GLY A 756 -34.95 17.22 -0.13
N LEU A 757 -34.69 17.82 -1.29
CA LEU A 757 -34.86 17.18 -2.59
C LEU A 757 -34.05 15.87 -2.72
N PHE A 758 -32.80 15.87 -2.25
CA PHE A 758 -31.96 14.66 -2.25
C PHE A 758 -32.46 13.56 -1.32
N ARG A 759 -33.14 13.90 -0.22
CA ARG A 759 -33.79 12.92 0.67
C ARG A 759 -35.03 12.29 0.05
N VAL A 760 -35.77 13.02 -0.78
CA VAL A 760 -36.99 12.53 -1.45
C VAL A 760 -36.68 11.79 -2.77
N LEU A 761 -35.40 11.72 -3.18
CA LEU A 761 -35.02 10.85 -4.28
C LEU A 761 -35.34 9.38 -3.95
N PRO A 762 -35.91 8.60 -4.89
CA PRO A 762 -36.35 7.23 -4.63
C PRO A 762 -35.22 6.40 -3.98
N ALA A 763 -35.49 5.73 -2.87
CA ALA A 763 -34.51 4.89 -2.18
C ALA A 763 -33.96 3.77 -3.11
N MET A 764 -32.76 3.24 -2.82
CA MET A 764 -32.25 2.09 -3.56
C MET A 764 -33.14 0.88 -3.22
N PRO A 765 -33.61 0.09 -4.20
CA PRO A 765 -33.93 -1.30 -3.90
C PRO A 765 -32.63 -1.94 -3.36
N HIS A 766 -32.68 -2.63 -2.23
CA HIS A 766 -31.56 -3.45 -1.77
C HIS A 766 -31.23 -4.47 -2.85
N ILE A 767 -30.20 -4.21 -3.66
CA ILE A 767 -29.61 -5.23 -4.51
C ILE A 767 -28.71 -6.05 -3.60
N ALA A 768 -29.28 -7.10 -3.01
CA ALA A 768 -28.47 -8.21 -2.53
C ALA A 768 -27.57 -8.67 -3.68
N PRO A 769 -26.29 -9.00 -3.46
CA PRO A 769 -25.44 -9.52 -4.51
C PRO A 769 -26.09 -10.78 -5.08
N ARG A 770 -26.63 -10.68 -6.30
CA ARG A 770 -27.05 -11.86 -7.05
C ARG A 770 -25.76 -12.62 -7.36
N LEU A 771 -25.50 -13.65 -6.56
CA LEU A 771 -24.61 -14.73 -6.96
C LEU A 771 -24.96 -15.12 -8.40
N PRO A 772 -23.97 -15.32 -9.30
CA PRO A 772 -24.27 -15.81 -10.62
C PRO A 772 -24.98 -17.14 -10.45
N ARG A 773 -26.24 -17.23 -10.91
CA ARG A 773 -26.86 -18.54 -11.13
C ARG A 773 -25.99 -19.22 -12.19
N LEU A 774 -25.16 -20.16 -11.75
CA LEU A 774 -24.58 -21.17 -12.61
C LEU A 774 -25.74 -21.76 -13.40
N ARG A 775 -25.80 -21.45 -14.70
CA ARG A 775 -26.62 -22.24 -15.64
C ARG A 775 -26.03 -23.63 -15.60
N ALA A 776 -26.75 -24.56 -14.97
CA ALA A 776 -26.52 -25.97 -15.15
C ALA A 776 -26.52 -26.25 -16.66
N ALA A 777 -25.42 -26.78 -17.16
CA ALA A 777 -25.38 -27.38 -18.47
C ALA A 777 -26.30 -28.61 -18.42
N GLU A 778 -27.47 -28.50 -19.04
CA GLU A 778 -28.24 -29.66 -19.45
C GLU A 778 -27.53 -30.28 -20.66
N THR A 779 -26.71 -31.28 -20.36
CA THR A 779 -26.29 -32.31 -21.30
C THR A 779 -27.38 -33.38 -21.39
N GLY A 780 -27.82 -33.64 -22.62
CA GLY A 780 -28.56 -34.86 -23.02
C GLY A 780 -29.85 -34.50 -23.77
N ASN A 781 -30.19 -35.06 -24.92
CA ASN A 781 -29.58 -36.11 -25.74
C ASN A 781 -30.42 -36.20 -27.03
N VAL A 782 -29.79 -36.49 -28.17
CA VAL A 782 -30.26 -37.45 -29.19
C VAL A 782 -31.51 -37.14 -30.06
N ARG A 783 -31.26 -37.11 -31.39
CA ARG A 783 -32.14 -37.43 -32.56
C ARG A 783 -33.33 -36.47 -32.78
N GLN A 784 -33.59 -35.91 -33.95
CA GLN A 784 -33.38 -36.28 -35.36
C GLN A 784 -33.16 -35.00 -36.18
#